data_AF-A0A7S3ZSC0-F1
#
_entry.id   AF-A0A7S3ZSC0-F1
#
_cell.length_a   1.000
_cell.length_b   1.000
_cell.length_c   1.000
_cell.angle_alpha   90.00
_cell.angle_beta   90.00
_cell.angle_gamma   90.00
#
_symmetry.space_group_name_H-M   'P 1'
#
loop_
_entity.id
_entity.type
_entity.pdbx_description
1 polymer ?
#
loop_
_entity_poly.entity_id
_entity_poly.type
_entity_poly.pdbx_seq_one_letter_code
_entity_poly.pdbx_strand_id
1 'polypeptide(L)'
;YVYSVTFADYVGDVPKLEVLEPRGGSDRVDWDQGVTTKEIVKGSFGVVKASDAWPVRARPWVNDQLVREVQVVRVDHGPIHSARGNFTLTFKGQETRNIPVNATAGQMKRFLEELETVGQVDVSRRGNPASTTRLDNYEWAVTFGAGRGTEVDLTNLGDQPALSGRNVTDADRHTSTNPITVYASGAVSRGGVASVDGLAPFSADVRPNAVSAANCTAVDAAGVAGQDGLTAGFFERTSSFVIEARDEFGNMNPYGPRAEVQVVDVFAKAPAAVNHSGNAFSLSYLGEAVEVPFGAGVKDVEDLLESLPEVGAVTVTTTGATHDLACRANATFGVNVIEPSCDLRTSLGPGDWLRVGHNESHGRLRNEDAADLKPWAGSPDRGPPDANTHVFTVVAVAQKPPYAITLSSPWPYASDANVALYEQGRGEKGERDAYRYVVTFDTLLGDLPPLVATPLSTKFRTEVTYCERYRYQEVRTLEKGVNNTHQHYEAMQAADRDFQGGSNYVNGTFTLSFRGATTRQLPANIEPAALETALEDDLDDVIAASVLYRRGPFGPGEYRWLVRLDATVGDVLEPMYAEGYLLTGAHAAVVADDDTCPEAPDNEAGEKVASVAGRLGTQFVARLSGPEAVSADVTYAGQGLYDARYATPRVGSYLVDVAATEQGGLVGQYFNNRWLYGDAASTRVDHSVDFEFEVEDAITDTGRDHVSVRWTGFVRPSFDEVFTFHAQVNDGARLFVDGELLFDAFENEVDESSGVPYAEFSGATSKPLKAGALVDITMEWRETTGRAVARLLWSSPSQPYGLVPPARLFHHADASVIDSPFAYAPVAVKATPPTNVRLSRGDWDELVVEWDAPENDGGEPVASYKVEWWSNVPGDVGALEVQTLRVPRDAPTS
;
A
#
# COMPACT_ATOMS: atom_id res chain seq x y z
N TYR A 1 -48.77 -15.98 22.88
CA TYR A 1 -48.46 -14.74 22.16
C TYR A 1 -46.98 -14.78 21.82
N VAL A 2 -46.62 -14.42 20.58
CA VAL A 2 -45.22 -14.32 20.18
C VAL A 2 -44.93 -12.84 19.98
N TYR A 3 -43.93 -12.34 20.68
CA TYR A 3 -43.48 -10.97 20.58
C TYR A 3 -42.12 -10.97 19.91
N SER A 4 -42.01 -10.24 18.80
CA SER A 4 -40.71 -9.90 18.22
C SER A 4 -40.23 -8.63 18.89
N VAL A 5 -39.09 -8.71 19.57
CA VAL A 5 -38.45 -7.57 20.23
C VAL A 5 -37.24 -7.18 19.40
N THR A 6 -37.22 -5.93 18.93
CA THR A 6 -36.10 -5.35 18.19
C THR A 6 -35.46 -4.27 19.07
N PHE A 7 -34.16 -4.37 19.30
CA PHE A 7 -33.38 -3.35 20.00
C PHE A 7 -33.01 -2.27 18.99
N ALA A 8 -33.58 -1.08 19.12
CA ALA A 8 -33.43 0.00 18.14
C ALA A 8 -32.14 0.81 18.31
N ASP A 9 -31.58 0.84 19.52
CA ASP A 9 -30.47 1.73 19.90
C ASP A 9 -29.14 0.99 20.17
N TYR A 10 -29.08 -0.32 19.88
CA TYR A 10 -27.88 -1.14 20.08
C TYR A 10 -27.37 -1.65 18.73
N VAL A 11 -26.06 -1.51 18.50
CA VAL A 11 -25.36 -2.03 17.31
C VAL A 11 -24.54 -3.26 17.71
N GLY A 12 -24.62 -4.34 16.92
CA GLY A 12 -23.94 -5.60 17.21
C GLY A 12 -24.79 -6.60 18.00
N ASP A 13 -24.15 -7.69 18.42
CA ASP A 13 -24.83 -8.77 19.13
C ASP A 13 -25.10 -8.38 20.59
N VAL A 14 -26.37 -8.48 21.03
CA VAL A 14 -26.78 -8.09 22.38
C VAL A 14 -27.02 -9.32 23.25
N PRO A 15 -26.71 -9.26 24.56
CA PRO A 15 -26.98 -10.38 25.46
C PRO A 15 -28.45 -10.82 25.40
N LYS A 16 -28.63 -12.14 25.42
CA LYS A 16 -29.95 -12.77 25.35
C LYS A 16 -30.85 -12.26 26.48
N LEU A 17 -32.11 -11.94 26.17
CA LEU A 17 -33.11 -11.59 27.17
C LEU A 17 -33.28 -12.72 28.20
N GLU A 18 -33.03 -12.38 29.47
CA GLU A 18 -33.27 -13.25 30.60
C GLU A 18 -34.72 -13.11 31.09
N VAL A 19 -35.33 -14.25 31.39
CA VAL A 19 -36.66 -14.28 32.02
C VAL A 19 -36.45 -14.31 33.52
N LEU A 20 -36.74 -13.21 34.21
CA LEU A 20 -36.70 -13.16 35.67
C LEU A 20 -38.01 -13.70 36.24
N GLU A 21 -37.91 -14.47 37.34
CA GLU A 21 -39.08 -14.98 38.06
C GLU A 21 -39.98 -13.82 38.53
N PRO A 22 -41.31 -13.92 38.36
CA PRO A 22 -42.22 -12.90 38.84
C PRO A 22 -42.16 -12.81 40.37
N ARG A 23 -41.67 -11.69 40.90
CA ARG A 23 -41.68 -11.41 42.34
C ARG A 23 -43.11 -11.16 42.83
N GLY A 24 -43.73 -12.21 43.36
CA GLY A 24 -44.75 -12.15 44.41
C GLY A 24 -46.14 -11.68 43.97
N GLY A 25 -47.06 -12.62 43.82
CA GLY A 25 -48.50 -12.37 43.79
C GLY A 25 -49.25 -13.70 43.85
N SER A 26 -50.12 -13.87 44.84
CA SER A 26 -50.73 -15.15 45.26
C SER A 26 -51.78 -15.74 44.30
N ASP A 27 -51.79 -15.37 43.03
CA ASP A 27 -52.68 -15.96 42.04
C ASP A 27 -51.90 -16.84 41.08
N ARG A 28 -52.14 -18.15 41.23
CA ARG A 28 -51.61 -19.25 40.41
C ARG A 28 -51.78 -18.97 38.91
N VAL A 29 -50.72 -18.50 38.28
CA VAL A 29 -50.39 -18.89 36.92
C VAL A 29 -49.01 -19.53 37.00
N ASP A 30 -48.96 -20.82 36.73
CA ASP A 30 -47.75 -21.64 36.72
C ASP A 30 -46.93 -21.23 35.49
N TRP A 31 -46.08 -20.21 35.63
CA TRP A 31 -45.27 -19.66 34.52
C TRP A 31 -44.01 -20.48 34.24
N ASP A 32 -43.73 -21.51 35.05
CA ASP A 32 -42.48 -22.28 35.06
C ASP A 32 -42.19 -23.09 33.78
N GLN A 33 -43.09 -23.10 32.79
CA GLN A 33 -42.89 -23.88 31.56
C GLN A 33 -43.23 -23.16 30.23
N GLY A 34 -43.46 -21.85 30.23
CA GLY A 34 -44.04 -21.19 29.05
C GLY A 34 -43.19 -20.18 28.31
N VAL A 35 -42.28 -19.47 28.98
CA VAL A 35 -41.61 -18.29 28.41
C VAL A 35 -40.19 -18.64 28.03
N THR A 36 -39.97 -18.87 26.74
CA THR A 36 -38.64 -19.12 26.17
C THR A 36 -38.20 -17.92 25.34
N THR A 37 -36.99 -17.43 25.57
CA THR A 37 -36.36 -16.47 24.67
C THR A 37 -35.51 -17.22 23.63
N LYS A 38 -35.64 -16.85 22.36
CA LYS A 38 -34.85 -17.37 21.26
C LYS A 38 -34.35 -16.19 20.44
N GLU A 39 -33.05 -16.18 20.19
CA GLU A 39 -32.42 -15.26 19.26
C GLU A 39 -32.83 -15.66 17.84
N ILE A 40 -33.40 -14.72 17.08
CA ILE A 40 -33.94 -14.97 15.73
C ILE A 40 -32.94 -14.49 14.68
N VAL A 41 -32.24 -13.40 14.95
CA VAL A 41 -31.22 -12.80 14.09
C VAL A 41 -30.08 -12.36 15.00
N LYS A 42 -28.86 -12.84 14.72
CA LYS A 42 -27.65 -12.36 15.40
C LYS A 42 -27.37 -10.94 14.98
N GLY A 43 -27.09 -10.07 15.95
CA GLY A 43 -26.65 -8.73 15.64
C GLY A 43 -25.31 -8.78 14.90
N SER A 44 -25.23 -8.17 13.71
CA SER A 44 -23.97 -7.93 13.02
C SER A 44 -23.55 -6.48 13.24
N PHE A 45 -22.27 -6.25 13.54
CA PHE A 45 -21.74 -4.89 13.44
C PHE A 45 -21.77 -4.48 11.97
N GLY A 46 -22.31 -3.30 11.67
CA GLY A 46 -22.01 -2.68 10.38
C GLY A 46 -20.51 -2.42 10.37
N VAL A 47 -19.77 -3.09 9.49
CA VAL A 47 -18.34 -2.80 9.35
C VAL A 47 -18.25 -1.36 8.85
N VAL A 48 -17.56 -0.50 9.60
CA VAL A 48 -17.18 0.83 9.13
C VAL A 48 -16.25 0.61 7.94
N LYS A 49 -16.75 0.87 6.73
CA LYS A 49 -15.93 0.80 5.52
C LYS A 49 -15.05 2.04 5.45
N ALA A 50 -13.77 1.86 5.12
CA ALA A 50 -12.93 2.99 4.72
C ALA A 50 -13.65 3.71 3.57
N SER A 51 -13.93 5.01 3.73
CA SER A 51 -14.87 5.73 2.86
C SER A 51 -14.52 5.60 1.38
N ASP A 52 -15.53 5.32 0.55
CA ASP A 52 -15.47 5.13 -0.92
C ASP A 52 -15.02 6.37 -1.73
N ALA A 53 -14.50 7.40 -1.07
CA ALA A 53 -14.20 8.68 -1.66
C ALA A 53 -12.72 9.04 -1.45
N TRP A 54 -11.94 8.96 -2.54
CA TRP A 54 -10.54 9.40 -2.67
C TRP A 54 -9.49 8.40 -2.15
N PRO A 55 -8.24 8.38 -2.68
CA PRO A 55 -7.27 7.34 -2.34
C PRO A 55 -7.18 7.21 -0.84
N VAL A 56 -7.26 5.96 -0.34
CA VAL A 56 -7.12 5.60 1.06
C VAL A 56 -5.69 5.97 1.47
N ARG A 57 -5.46 7.25 1.68
CA ARG A 57 -4.26 7.72 2.37
C ARG A 57 -4.44 7.20 3.78
N ALA A 58 -3.54 6.34 4.21
CA ALA A 58 -3.31 6.08 5.63
C ALA A 58 -3.11 7.45 6.28
N ARG A 59 -4.18 8.02 6.84
CA ARG A 59 -4.05 9.25 7.59
C ARG A 59 -3.59 8.81 8.97
N PRO A 60 -2.67 9.56 9.58
CA PRO A 60 -2.38 9.33 10.98
C PRO A 60 -3.67 9.45 11.80
N TRP A 61 -3.86 8.62 12.82
CA TRP A 61 -5.04 8.57 13.67
C TRP A 61 -5.40 9.96 14.22
N VAL A 62 -6.48 10.58 13.72
CA VAL A 62 -6.88 11.92 14.21
C VAL A 62 -8.15 11.78 15.02
N ASN A 63 -8.05 12.02 16.34
CA ASN A 63 -9.23 12.32 17.13
C ASN A 63 -9.77 13.70 16.70
N ASP A 64 -11.06 13.74 16.37
CA ASP A 64 -11.72 15.00 16.04
C ASP A 64 -12.00 15.79 17.32
N GLN A 65 -11.96 17.12 17.25
CA GLN A 65 -12.36 17.94 18.39
C GLN A 65 -13.87 17.73 18.62
N LEU A 66 -14.26 17.40 19.85
CA LEU A 66 -15.67 17.39 20.24
C LEU A 66 -16.26 18.79 20.01
N VAL A 67 -17.13 18.91 19.00
CA VAL A 67 -18.01 20.08 18.87
C VAL A 67 -19.31 19.73 19.55
N ARG A 68 -19.67 20.49 20.58
CA ARG A 68 -20.96 20.32 21.26
C ARG A 68 -22.05 20.90 20.36
N GLU A 69 -23.04 20.07 20.03
CA GLU A 69 -24.24 20.49 19.31
C GLU A 69 -24.87 21.71 19.99
N VAL A 70 -25.24 22.72 19.21
CA VAL A 70 -26.03 23.87 19.65
C VAL A 70 -27.28 23.98 18.81
N GLN A 71 -28.45 23.84 19.43
CA GLN A 71 -29.74 24.09 18.79
C GLN A 71 -30.38 25.36 19.34
N VAL A 72 -31.04 26.13 18.48
CA VAL A 72 -31.69 27.39 18.88
C VAL A 72 -33.19 27.21 18.89
N VAL A 73 -33.80 27.30 20.07
CA VAL A 73 -35.26 27.30 20.23
C VAL A 73 -35.74 28.75 20.26
N ARG A 74 -36.69 29.10 19.38
CA ARG A 74 -37.26 30.45 19.26
C ARG A 74 -38.78 30.43 19.32
N VAL A 75 -39.35 31.42 19.96
CA VAL A 75 -40.78 31.74 19.87
C VAL A 75 -40.98 32.83 18.80
N ASP A 76 -41.65 32.51 17.69
CA ASP A 76 -41.88 33.44 16.57
C ASP A 76 -43.15 34.32 16.75
N HIS A 77 -43.13 35.57 16.27
CA HIS A 77 -44.06 36.68 16.62
C HIS A 77 -45.57 36.53 16.30
N GLY A 78 -46.40 37.10 17.19
CA GLY A 78 -47.79 37.58 17.02
C GLY A 78 -48.18 38.59 18.15
N PRO A 79 -49.22 39.47 18.01
CA PRO A 79 -49.52 40.55 18.98
C PRO A 79 -50.02 40.05 20.35
N ILE A 80 -49.68 40.80 21.41
CA ILE A 80 -49.69 40.38 22.82
C ILE A 80 -51.09 40.17 23.39
N HIS A 81 -51.35 38.95 23.89
CA HIS A 81 -52.13 38.77 25.13
C HIS A 81 -51.35 37.90 26.13
N SER A 82 -50.45 38.60 26.84
CA SER A 82 -49.72 38.17 28.04
C SER A 82 -48.66 37.08 27.84
N ALA A 83 -47.57 37.15 28.62
CA ALA A 83 -46.53 36.13 28.74
C ALA A 83 -47.06 34.82 29.37
N ARG A 84 -48.18 34.31 28.85
CA ARG A 84 -48.94 33.16 29.33
C ARG A 84 -49.07 32.17 28.18
N GLY A 85 -48.86 30.90 28.48
CA GLY A 85 -48.82 29.83 27.50
C GLY A 85 -47.60 28.96 27.74
N ASN A 86 -47.74 27.68 27.41
CA ASN A 86 -46.68 26.70 27.54
C ASN A 86 -46.42 26.05 26.18
N PHE A 87 -45.22 25.53 26.03
CA PHE A 87 -44.86 24.63 24.95
C PHE A 87 -44.10 23.44 25.53
N THR A 88 -43.98 22.39 24.75
CA THR A 88 -43.14 21.24 25.06
C THR A 88 -42.07 21.10 23.99
N LEU A 89 -40.94 20.53 24.39
CA LEU A 89 -39.88 20.11 23.47
C LEU A 89 -39.80 18.59 23.49
N THR A 90 -39.65 17.98 22.32
CA THR A 90 -39.42 16.54 22.17
C THR A 90 -38.01 16.28 21.66
N PHE A 91 -37.31 15.31 22.27
CA PHE A 91 -35.98 14.85 21.87
C PHE A 91 -35.90 13.33 21.95
N LYS A 92 -35.51 12.67 20.85
CA LYS A 92 -35.38 11.20 20.74
C LYS A 92 -36.57 10.44 21.36
N GLY A 93 -37.79 10.89 21.10
CA GLY A 93 -39.02 10.25 21.57
C GLY A 93 -39.48 10.58 23.00
N GLN A 94 -38.72 11.35 23.78
CA GLN A 94 -39.17 11.86 25.09
C GLN A 94 -39.59 13.33 24.99
N GLU A 95 -40.65 13.71 25.72
CA GLU A 95 -41.25 15.04 25.71
C GLU A 95 -41.13 15.71 27.08
N THR A 96 -40.72 16.99 27.10
CA THR A 96 -40.60 17.75 28.35
C THR A 96 -41.96 17.96 29.00
N ARG A 97 -41.97 18.32 30.28
CA ARG A 97 -43.14 18.99 30.88
C ARG A 97 -43.38 20.35 30.21
N ASN A 98 -44.52 20.96 30.53
CA ASN A 98 -44.90 22.29 30.06
C ASN A 98 -43.84 23.35 30.40
N ILE A 99 -43.18 23.88 29.37
CA ILE A 99 -42.19 24.96 29.45
C ILE A 99 -42.93 26.30 29.24
N PRO A 100 -42.85 27.25 30.18
CA PRO A 100 -43.43 28.57 30.00
C PRO A 100 -42.77 29.31 28.82
N VAL A 101 -43.57 30.02 28.00
CA VAL A 101 -43.07 30.82 26.87
C VAL A 101 -42.08 31.94 27.27
N ASN A 102 -42.00 32.28 28.56
CA ASN A 102 -41.04 33.24 29.12
C ASN A 102 -39.98 32.58 30.02
N ALA A 103 -39.76 31.27 29.91
CA ALA A 103 -38.84 30.49 30.74
C ALA A 103 -37.43 31.09 30.78
N THR A 104 -36.90 31.31 31.98
CA THR A 104 -35.48 31.67 32.15
C THR A 104 -34.57 30.57 31.59
N ALA A 105 -33.32 30.90 31.27
CA ALA A 105 -32.35 29.90 30.81
C ALA A 105 -32.22 28.71 31.77
N GLY A 106 -32.22 28.97 33.09
CA GLY A 106 -32.21 27.92 34.12
C GLY A 106 -33.48 27.08 34.19
N GLN A 107 -34.66 27.64 33.87
CA GLN A 107 -35.89 26.85 33.77
C GLN A 107 -35.88 25.95 32.53
N MET A 108 -35.48 26.49 31.38
CA MET A 108 -35.34 25.72 30.14
C MET A 108 -34.36 24.56 30.33
N LYS A 109 -33.19 24.82 30.91
CA LYS A 109 -32.20 23.80 31.28
C LYS A 109 -32.82 22.68 32.12
N ARG A 110 -33.52 23.02 33.21
CA ARG A 110 -34.14 22.00 34.10
C ARG A 110 -35.17 21.13 33.37
N PHE A 111 -36.02 21.70 32.52
CA PHE A 111 -37.02 20.92 31.79
C PHE A 111 -36.39 19.99 30.74
N LEU A 112 -35.32 20.42 30.08
CA LEU A 112 -34.57 19.59 29.13
C LEU A 112 -33.79 18.48 29.84
N GLU A 113 -33.13 18.78 30.96
CA GLU A 113 -32.38 17.80 31.75
C GLU A 113 -33.29 16.80 32.48
N GLU A 114 -34.62 16.99 32.52
CA GLU A 114 -35.57 15.96 32.96
C GLU A 114 -35.69 14.80 31.96
N LEU A 115 -35.37 15.02 30.68
CA LEU A 115 -35.35 13.98 29.66
C LEU A 115 -34.08 13.13 29.81
N GLU A 116 -34.25 11.83 29.96
CA GLU A 116 -33.11 10.90 30.03
C GLU A 116 -32.32 10.90 28.71
N THR A 117 -33.01 11.13 27.58
CA THR A 117 -32.39 11.17 26.26
C THR A 117 -31.56 12.42 25.98
N VAL A 118 -31.70 13.51 26.74
CA VAL A 118 -31.01 14.80 26.50
C VAL A 118 -29.71 14.92 27.30
N GLY A 119 -29.59 14.21 28.43
CA GLY A 119 -28.42 14.32 29.31
C GLY A 119 -28.29 15.70 29.97
N GLN A 120 -27.05 16.21 30.08
CA GLN A 120 -26.75 17.55 30.58
C GLN A 120 -26.80 18.56 29.43
N VAL A 121 -27.36 19.76 29.64
CA VAL A 121 -27.35 20.84 28.64
C VAL A 121 -26.91 22.15 29.26
N ASP A 122 -26.24 23.00 28.48
CA ASP A 122 -26.02 24.39 28.83
C ASP A 122 -26.97 25.26 28.02
N VAL A 123 -27.75 26.11 28.71
CA VAL A 123 -28.74 26.95 28.05
C VAL A 123 -28.40 28.40 28.30
N SER A 124 -28.29 29.18 27.22
CA SER A 124 -28.26 30.64 27.28
C SER A 124 -29.54 31.20 26.66
N ARG A 125 -30.03 32.32 27.16
CA ARG A 125 -31.23 32.98 26.63
C ARG A 125 -30.90 34.40 26.17
N ARG A 126 -31.31 34.76 24.95
CA ARG A 126 -31.32 36.14 24.44
C ARG A 126 -32.76 36.68 24.39
N GLY A 127 -32.89 38.01 24.51
CA GLY A 127 -34.17 38.74 24.51
C GLY A 127 -34.34 39.64 25.75
N ASN A 128 -34.98 40.81 25.59
CA ASN A 128 -35.12 41.80 26.66
C ASN A 128 -36.32 41.48 27.59
N PRO A 129 -36.11 41.13 28.87
CA PRO A 129 -37.21 40.85 29.80
C PRO A 129 -38.02 42.09 30.21
N ALA A 130 -37.57 43.31 29.89
CA ALA A 130 -38.21 44.57 30.29
C ALA A 130 -39.13 45.19 29.22
N SER A 131 -39.26 44.59 28.02
CA SER A 131 -40.14 45.13 26.97
C SER A 131 -41.61 44.81 27.26
N THR A 132 -42.45 45.84 27.43
CA THR A 132 -43.89 45.73 27.73
C THR A 132 -44.80 45.92 26.50
N THR A 133 -44.23 46.17 25.32
CA THR A 133 -44.98 46.51 24.09
C THR A 133 -44.74 45.55 22.92
N ARG A 134 -43.65 44.76 22.92
CA ARG A 134 -43.40 43.61 22.03
C ARG A 134 -42.62 42.55 22.79
N LEU A 135 -42.98 41.27 22.62
CA LEU A 135 -42.10 40.16 23.00
C LEU A 135 -40.93 40.15 22.02
N ASP A 136 -39.91 40.97 22.24
CA ASP A 136 -38.69 40.90 21.43
C ASP A 136 -37.97 39.58 21.77
N ASN A 137 -38.37 38.54 21.03
CA ASN A 137 -37.68 37.30 20.66
C ASN A 137 -36.89 36.62 21.78
N TYR A 138 -37.58 35.86 22.64
CA TYR A 138 -36.88 34.87 23.47
C TYR A 138 -36.35 33.75 22.59
N GLU A 139 -35.03 33.65 22.57
CA GLU A 139 -34.28 32.59 21.92
C GLU A 139 -33.41 31.91 22.97
N TRP A 140 -33.46 30.60 23.02
CA TRP A 140 -32.60 29.78 23.86
C TRP A 140 -31.62 29.05 22.96
N ALA A 141 -30.32 29.31 23.13
CA ALA A 141 -29.29 28.45 22.59
C ALA A 141 -29.06 27.31 23.58
N VAL A 142 -29.38 26.10 23.16
CA VAL A 142 -29.27 24.86 23.92
C VAL A 142 -28.02 24.14 23.41
N THR A 143 -26.99 24.09 24.24
CA THR A 143 -25.73 23.38 23.98
C THR A 143 -25.78 22.01 24.65
N PHE A 144 -25.80 20.93 23.86
CA PHE A 144 -25.83 19.55 24.37
C PHE A 144 -24.50 19.20 25.04
N GLY A 145 -24.55 18.58 26.21
CA GLY A 145 -23.40 18.19 27.03
C GLY A 145 -22.98 16.75 26.84
N ALA A 146 -21.78 16.43 27.29
CA ALA A 146 -21.17 15.12 27.11
C ALA A 146 -21.78 14.01 27.99
N GLY A 147 -22.65 14.32 28.96
CA GLY A 147 -23.26 13.34 29.87
C GLY A 147 -23.67 13.95 31.21
N ARG A 148 -24.17 13.14 32.16
CA ARG A 148 -24.59 13.59 33.50
C ARG A 148 -23.50 13.27 34.54
N GLY A 149 -22.94 14.29 35.18
CA GLY A 149 -21.94 14.07 36.23
C GLY A 149 -20.61 13.57 35.67
N THR A 150 -20.11 12.42 36.14
CA THR A 150 -18.87 11.79 35.66
C THR A 150 -19.08 10.75 34.56
N GLU A 151 -20.33 10.42 34.22
CA GLU A 151 -20.65 9.48 33.14
C GLU A 151 -20.88 10.24 31.84
N VAL A 152 -20.15 9.85 30.79
CA VAL A 152 -20.29 10.36 29.43
C VAL A 152 -21.40 9.57 28.74
N ASP A 153 -22.43 10.26 28.25
CA ASP A 153 -23.47 9.67 27.41
C ASP A 153 -23.06 9.81 25.95
N LEU A 154 -22.48 8.73 25.41
CA LEU A 154 -21.94 8.68 24.05
C LEU A 154 -23.00 9.01 22.98
N THR A 155 -24.29 8.81 23.28
CA THR A 155 -25.37 9.09 22.33
C THR A 155 -25.64 10.58 22.12
N ASN A 156 -25.13 11.45 23.01
CA ASN A 156 -25.29 12.90 22.98
C ASN A 156 -24.06 13.64 22.43
N LEU A 157 -23.08 12.90 21.90
CA LEU A 157 -21.91 13.41 21.18
C LEU A 157 -22.16 13.32 19.67
N GLY A 158 -21.64 14.28 18.89
CA GLY A 158 -21.92 14.38 17.44
C GLY A 158 -23.23 15.11 17.11
N ASP A 159 -23.55 15.14 15.82
CA ASP A 159 -24.71 15.85 15.28
C ASP A 159 -26.00 15.24 15.85
N GLN A 160 -26.77 16.05 16.58
CA GLN A 160 -27.96 15.57 17.27
C GLN A 160 -29.22 15.84 16.45
N PRO A 161 -30.22 14.95 16.50
CA PRO A 161 -31.52 15.24 15.89
C PRO A 161 -32.11 16.53 16.46
N ALA A 162 -32.76 17.33 15.60
CA ALA A 162 -33.38 18.58 16.01
C ALA A 162 -34.46 18.37 17.09
N LEU A 163 -34.46 19.21 18.12
CA LEU A 163 -35.58 19.35 19.04
C LEU A 163 -36.86 19.70 18.27
N SER A 164 -37.99 19.12 18.67
CA SER A 164 -39.29 19.46 18.10
C SER A 164 -40.14 20.21 19.10
N GLY A 165 -40.58 21.42 18.77
CA GLY A 165 -41.42 22.25 19.63
C GLY A 165 -42.91 22.13 19.31
N ARG A 166 -43.73 21.94 20.36
CA ARG A 166 -45.19 21.91 20.25
C ARG A 166 -45.85 22.87 21.23
N ASN A 167 -46.81 23.67 20.76
CA ASN A 167 -47.61 24.51 21.64
C ASN A 167 -48.60 23.69 22.46
N VAL A 168 -48.72 24.00 23.75
CA VAL A 168 -49.64 23.33 24.68
C VAL A 168 -50.73 24.30 25.14
N THR A 169 -51.95 23.78 25.25
CA THR A 169 -53.08 24.50 25.85
C THR A 169 -53.05 24.27 27.36
N ASP A 170 -52.90 25.32 28.16
CA ASP A 170 -52.96 25.20 29.63
C ASP A 170 -54.41 24.98 30.13
N ALA A 171 -54.59 24.60 31.40
CA ALA A 171 -55.87 24.36 32.07
C ALA A 171 -56.82 25.58 32.03
N ASP A 172 -56.25 26.79 31.97
CA ASP A 172 -56.97 28.06 31.76
C ASP A 172 -57.32 28.34 30.28
N ARG A 173 -57.14 27.36 29.38
CA ARG A 173 -57.31 27.44 27.92
C ARG A 173 -56.42 28.46 27.23
N HIS A 174 -55.29 28.81 27.82
CA HIS A 174 -54.29 29.64 27.19
C HIS A 174 -53.37 28.78 26.30
N THR A 175 -53.61 28.79 24.98
CA THR A 175 -52.64 28.30 23.98
C THR A 175 -51.71 29.42 23.55
N SER A 176 -50.41 29.14 23.46
CA SER A 176 -49.54 29.95 22.61
C SER A 176 -50.06 29.87 21.17
N THR A 177 -50.48 30.99 20.58
CA THR A 177 -50.77 31.09 19.13
C THR A 177 -49.50 31.26 18.30
N ASN A 178 -48.35 31.37 18.97
CA ASN A 178 -47.06 31.66 18.37
C ASN A 178 -46.31 30.35 18.09
N PRO A 179 -45.88 30.07 16.85
CA PRO A 179 -45.14 28.85 16.56
C PRO A 179 -43.79 28.83 17.29
N ILE A 180 -43.43 27.66 17.82
CA ILE A 180 -42.08 27.37 18.32
C ILE A 180 -41.28 26.85 17.13
N THR A 181 -40.18 27.51 16.84
CA THR A 181 -39.26 27.13 15.76
C THR A 181 -37.94 26.71 16.38
N VAL A 182 -37.41 25.58 15.94
CA VAL A 182 -36.07 25.10 16.31
C VAL A 182 -35.16 25.21 15.10
N TYR A 183 -33.99 25.81 15.29
CA TYR A 183 -32.92 25.89 14.31
C TYR A 183 -31.81 24.92 14.72
N ALA A 184 -31.43 24.03 13.81
CA ALA A 184 -30.38 23.01 13.93
C ALA A 184 -29.70 22.85 12.55
N SER A 185 -28.70 21.98 12.41
CA SER A 185 -28.04 21.70 11.12
C SER A 185 -27.44 22.98 10.47
N GLY A 186 -26.71 23.76 11.28
CA GLY A 186 -26.04 25.01 10.87
C GLY A 186 -26.96 26.20 10.57
N ALA A 187 -28.27 26.09 10.81
CA ALA A 187 -29.23 27.16 10.56
C ALA A 187 -29.06 28.37 11.51
N VAL A 188 -29.22 29.58 10.97
CA VAL A 188 -29.22 30.82 11.76
C VAL A 188 -30.65 31.26 12.05
N SER A 189 -30.94 31.43 13.34
CA SER A 189 -32.22 31.97 13.80
C SER A 189 -32.45 33.40 13.32
N ARG A 190 -33.73 33.82 13.25
CA ARG A 190 -34.08 35.20 12.86
C ARG A 190 -33.54 36.27 13.79
N GLY A 191 -33.11 35.93 15.01
CA GLY A 191 -32.46 36.83 15.96
C GLY A 191 -30.93 36.91 15.79
N GLY A 192 -30.37 36.19 14.82
CA GLY A 192 -28.94 36.18 14.50
C GLY A 192 -28.11 35.21 15.34
N VAL A 193 -28.73 34.26 16.04
CA VAL A 193 -28.01 33.17 16.74
C VAL A 193 -27.90 31.96 15.82
N ALA A 194 -26.69 31.50 15.56
CA ALA A 194 -26.42 30.30 14.77
C ALA A 194 -26.57 29.02 15.62
N SER A 195 -27.18 27.98 15.04
CA SER A 195 -26.98 26.61 15.52
C SER A 195 -25.60 26.10 15.09
N VAL A 196 -25.10 25.09 15.79
CA VAL A 196 -23.80 24.47 15.52
C VAL A 196 -24.00 22.96 15.54
N ASP A 197 -23.56 22.30 14.47
CA ASP A 197 -23.68 20.84 14.36
C ASP A 197 -22.62 20.20 15.25
N GLY A 198 -23.07 19.26 16.07
CA GLY A 198 -22.19 18.51 16.93
C GLY A 198 -21.22 17.66 16.10
N LEU A 199 -19.99 17.52 16.57
CA LEU A 199 -19.00 16.60 16.01
C LEU A 199 -18.54 15.68 17.11
N ALA A 200 -18.73 14.38 16.93
CA ALA A 200 -18.23 13.39 17.86
C ALA A 200 -16.71 13.33 17.71
N PRO A 201 -15.94 13.26 18.82
CA PRO A 201 -14.48 13.20 18.73
C PRO A 201 -13.98 11.84 18.21
N PHE A 202 -14.88 10.85 18.17
CA PHE A 202 -14.58 9.50 17.72
C PHE A 202 -14.66 9.44 16.19
N SER A 203 -13.52 9.66 15.53
CA SER A 203 -13.32 9.18 14.17
C SER A 203 -12.70 7.79 14.26
N ALA A 204 -13.43 6.75 13.83
CA ALA A 204 -12.85 5.44 13.65
C ALA A 204 -12.12 5.44 12.29
N ASP A 205 -10.79 5.56 12.33
CA ASP A 205 -10.00 5.24 11.13
C ASP A 205 -9.86 3.71 11.06
N VAL A 206 -10.44 3.10 10.03
CA VAL A 206 -10.42 1.65 9.85
C VAL A 206 -9.24 1.32 8.98
N ARG A 207 -8.21 0.73 9.59
CA ARG A 207 -7.10 0.17 8.84
C ARG A 207 -7.54 -1.12 8.15
N PRO A 208 -7.26 -1.26 6.84
CA PRO A 208 -7.51 -2.52 6.18
C PRO A 208 -6.62 -3.60 6.79
N ASN A 209 -7.20 -4.77 7.01
CA ASN A 209 -6.43 -5.94 7.43
C ASN A 209 -5.54 -6.46 6.28
N ALA A 210 -4.80 -7.54 6.52
CA ALA A 210 -4.15 -8.31 5.48
C ALA A 210 -5.13 -8.59 4.32
N VAL A 211 -4.60 -8.54 3.10
CA VAL A 211 -5.38 -8.80 1.89
C VAL A 211 -5.97 -10.20 1.96
N SER A 212 -7.27 -10.30 1.69
CA SER A 212 -8.01 -11.56 1.59
C SER A 212 -8.39 -11.80 0.14
N ALA A 213 -7.78 -12.82 -0.47
CA ALA A 213 -7.99 -13.14 -1.88
C ALA A 213 -9.47 -13.30 -2.23
N ALA A 214 -10.25 -13.98 -1.37
CA ALA A 214 -11.69 -14.21 -1.54
C ALA A 214 -12.54 -12.92 -1.63
N ASN A 215 -11.99 -11.80 -1.15
CA ASN A 215 -12.67 -10.51 -1.11
C ASN A 215 -12.10 -9.51 -2.11
N CYS A 216 -10.93 -9.77 -2.68
CA CYS A 216 -10.38 -8.99 -3.78
C CYS A 216 -11.35 -9.03 -4.98
N THR A 217 -11.36 -7.97 -5.76
CA THR A 217 -12.19 -7.83 -6.97
C THR A 217 -11.32 -7.66 -8.20
N ALA A 218 -11.75 -8.23 -9.33
CA ALA A 218 -11.19 -7.92 -10.65
C ALA A 218 -12.26 -7.20 -11.48
N VAL A 219 -11.91 -6.09 -12.10
CA VAL A 219 -12.86 -5.23 -12.82
C VAL A 219 -12.27 -4.71 -14.12
N ASP A 220 -13.10 -4.63 -15.15
CA ASP A 220 -12.80 -3.84 -16.34
C ASP A 220 -12.75 -2.35 -15.96
N ALA A 221 -11.80 -1.59 -16.51
CA ALA A 221 -11.73 -0.16 -16.24
C ALA A 221 -12.77 0.58 -17.09
N ALA A 222 -13.87 0.98 -16.44
CA ALA A 222 -15.01 1.57 -17.13
C ALA A 222 -14.64 2.83 -17.95
N GLY A 223 -14.94 2.79 -19.25
CA GLY A 223 -14.83 3.95 -20.15
C GLY A 223 -13.46 4.17 -20.81
N VAL A 224 -12.51 3.25 -20.66
CA VAL A 224 -11.18 3.34 -21.29
C VAL A 224 -11.03 2.25 -22.35
N ALA A 225 -10.73 2.64 -23.59
CA ALA A 225 -10.57 1.69 -24.70
C ALA A 225 -9.35 0.77 -24.47
N GLY A 226 -9.54 -0.55 -24.58
CA GLY A 226 -8.51 -1.57 -24.35
C GLY A 226 -8.37 -2.04 -22.90
N GLN A 227 -9.26 -1.60 -22.01
CA GLN A 227 -9.29 -1.98 -20.59
C GLN A 227 -10.52 -2.85 -20.22
N ASP A 228 -11.08 -3.53 -21.22
CA ASP A 228 -12.15 -4.54 -21.14
C ASP A 228 -11.62 -5.98 -21.07
N GLY A 229 -10.35 -6.15 -20.69
CA GLY A 229 -9.61 -7.40 -20.73
C GLY A 229 -10.06 -8.48 -19.73
N LEU A 230 -11.10 -8.26 -18.93
CA LEU A 230 -11.72 -9.32 -18.14
C LEU A 230 -12.80 -10.06 -18.94
N THR A 231 -13.42 -9.37 -19.91
CA THR A 231 -14.60 -9.88 -20.64
C THR A 231 -14.38 -10.01 -22.15
N ALA A 232 -13.63 -9.10 -22.78
CA ALA A 232 -13.37 -9.09 -24.21
C ALA A 232 -12.02 -8.44 -24.57
N GLY A 233 -11.58 -8.64 -25.81
CA GLY A 233 -10.38 -8.03 -26.34
C GLY A 233 -10.35 -8.14 -27.86
N PHE A 234 -9.47 -7.40 -28.51
CA PHE A 234 -9.29 -7.49 -29.96
C PHE A 234 -7.99 -8.21 -30.28
N PHE A 235 -8.04 -9.24 -31.14
CA PHE A 235 -6.86 -9.99 -31.55
C PHE A 235 -5.71 -9.06 -32.00
N GLU A 236 -4.47 -9.43 -31.63
CA GLU A 236 -3.23 -8.63 -31.78
C GLU A 236 -3.16 -7.31 -30.99
N ARG A 237 -4.16 -6.98 -30.19
CA ARG A 237 -4.08 -5.85 -29.25
C ARG A 237 -3.78 -6.35 -27.84
N THR A 238 -3.11 -5.51 -27.06
CA THR A 238 -3.00 -5.71 -25.62
C THR A 238 -4.37 -5.46 -24.99
N SER A 239 -4.83 -6.43 -24.21
CA SER A 239 -6.00 -6.30 -23.34
C SER A 239 -5.52 -6.11 -21.90
N SER A 240 -6.31 -5.40 -21.09
CA SER A 240 -6.00 -5.20 -19.68
C SER A 240 -7.24 -5.08 -18.80
N PHE A 241 -7.08 -5.36 -17.51
CA PHE A 241 -8.09 -5.11 -16.47
C PHE A 241 -7.38 -4.80 -15.13
N VAL A 242 -8.13 -4.36 -14.13
CA VAL A 242 -7.60 -3.97 -12.82
C VAL A 242 -8.03 -4.96 -11.75
N ILE A 243 -7.11 -5.35 -10.87
CA ILE A 243 -7.38 -6.11 -9.65
C ILE A 243 -7.28 -5.14 -8.47
N GLU A 244 -8.30 -5.15 -7.61
CA GLU A 244 -8.36 -4.34 -6.40
C GLU A 244 -8.12 -5.25 -5.18
N ALA A 245 -6.99 -5.02 -4.50
CA ALA A 245 -6.65 -5.73 -3.27
C ALA A 245 -7.55 -5.28 -2.13
N ARG A 246 -8.21 -6.24 -1.48
CA ARG A 246 -9.17 -5.99 -0.41
C ARG A 246 -8.91 -6.88 0.80
N ASP A 247 -9.23 -6.41 1.98
CA ASP A 247 -9.13 -7.20 3.21
C ASP A 247 -10.33 -8.14 3.41
N GLU A 248 -10.31 -8.92 4.50
CA GLU A 248 -11.38 -9.87 4.86
C GLU A 248 -12.76 -9.21 5.10
N PHE A 249 -12.80 -7.88 5.19
CA PHE A 249 -14.03 -7.10 5.34
C PHE A 249 -14.45 -6.39 4.04
N GLY A 250 -13.68 -6.54 2.97
CA GLY A 250 -13.91 -5.93 1.66
C GLY A 250 -13.42 -4.49 1.55
N ASN A 251 -12.70 -3.98 2.54
CA ASN A 251 -12.07 -2.66 2.48
C ASN A 251 -10.89 -2.71 1.50
N MET A 252 -10.73 -1.67 0.68
CA MET A 252 -9.57 -1.55 -0.20
C MET A 252 -8.30 -1.42 0.66
N ASN A 253 -7.30 -2.26 0.39
CA ASN A 253 -6.01 -2.20 1.06
C ASN A 253 -5.04 -1.37 0.21
N PRO A 254 -4.72 -0.11 0.59
CA PRO A 254 -3.87 0.76 -0.22
C PRO A 254 -2.39 0.40 -0.13
N TYR A 255 -2.02 -0.53 0.75
CA TYR A 255 -0.65 -0.93 0.98
C TYR A 255 -0.24 -2.00 -0.01
N GLY A 256 0.78 -1.71 -0.80
CA GLY A 256 1.36 -2.65 -1.74
C GLY A 256 2.82 -2.96 -1.43
N PRO A 257 3.51 -3.64 -2.37
CA PRO A 257 4.92 -3.95 -2.24
C PRO A 257 5.74 -2.66 -2.11
N ARG A 258 6.68 -2.65 -1.17
CA ARG A 258 7.62 -1.53 -0.95
C ARG A 258 9.02 -2.10 -0.78
N ALA A 259 9.97 -1.54 -1.52
CA ALA A 259 11.36 -1.91 -1.41
C ALA A 259 11.95 -1.39 -0.10
N GLU A 260 12.69 -2.24 0.62
CA GLU A 260 13.55 -1.81 1.74
C GLU A 260 14.65 -0.89 1.20
N VAL A 261 14.96 0.18 1.95
CA VAL A 261 16.11 1.05 1.69
C VAL A 261 16.99 1.13 2.92
N GLN A 262 18.23 0.70 2.79
CA GLN A 262 19.26 0.84 3.82
C GLN A 262 20.40 1.72 3.30
N VAL A 263 20.94 2.55 4.17
CA VAL A 263 22.01 3.50 3.85
C VAL A 263 23.27 3.10 4.57
N VAL A 264 24.34 2.83 3.82
CA VAL A 264 25.68 2.51 4.35
C VAL A 264 26.58 3.73 4.16
N ASP A 265 26.93 4.37 5.25
CA ASP A 265 27.96 5.41 5.29
C ASP A 265 29.30 4.81 5.69
N VAL A 266 30.35 5.19 4.98
CA VAL A 266 31.73 4.77 5.25
C VAL A 266 32.58 6.01 5.42
N PHE A 267 33.28 6.14 6.55
CA PHE A 267 34.11 7.30 6.89
C PHE A 267 35.56 6.89 7.15
N ALA A 268 36.51 7.57 6.52
CA ALA A 268 37.91 7.58 6.92
C ALA A 268 38.09 8.25 8.29
N LYS A 269 39.10 7.79 9.04
CA LYS A 269 39.49 8.35 10.35
C LYS A 269 40.75 9.22 10.28
N ALA A 270 41.49 9.23 9.17
CA ALA A 270 42.71 10.03 9.00
C ALA A 270 43.06 10.29 7.52
N PRO A 271 43.76 11.40 7.19
CA PRO A 271 44.16 11.76 5.80
C PRO A 271 45.01 10.70 5.09
N ALA A 272 45.69 9.81 5.83
CA ALA A 272 46.49 8.71 5.28
C ALA A 272 45.65 7.49 4.85
N ALA A 273 44.33 7.48 5.12
CA ALA A 273 43.39 6.47 4.61
C ALA A 273 43.04 6.68 3.13
N VAL A 274 43.37 7.85 2.57
CA VAL A 274 43.03 8.32 1.21
C VAL A 274 43.99 7.77 0.14
N ASN A 275 44.93 6.89 0.50
CA ASN A 275 45.47 5.95 -0.49
C ASN A 275 44.43 4.83 -0.65
N HIS A 276 43.54 5.00 -1.63
CA HIS A 276 42.42 4.12 -1.99
C HIS A 276 42.84 2.66 -2.32
N SER A 277 44.14 2.36 -2.35
CA SER A 277 44.68 1.02 -2.58
C SER A 277 44.83 0.22 -1.28
N GLY A 278 44.14 -0.92 -1.19
CA GLY A 278 44.37 -1.95 -0.17
C GLY A 278 43.66 -1.75 1.17
N ASN A 279 42.61 -0.92 1.23
CA ASN A 279 41.72 -0.79 2.39
C ASN A 279 40.28 -1.15 1.97
N ALA A 280 39.64 -2.10 2.64
CA ALA A 280 38.29 -2.60 2.32
C ALA A 280 37.44 -2.78 3.58
N PHE A 281 36.12 -2.72 3.44
CA PHE A 281 35.17 -3.13 4.48
C PHE A 281 34.44 -4.38 3.99
N SER A 282 33.73 -5.08 4.87
CA SER A 282 32.83 -6.15 4.45
C SER A 282 31.39 -5.70 4.57
N LEU A 283 30.57 -6.07 3.59
CA LEU A 283 29.12 -6.04 3.70
C LEU A 283 28.64 -7.47 3.89
N SER A 284 27.85 -7.71 4.93
CA SER A 284 27.26 -9.01 5.20
C SER A 284 25.74 -8.95 5.25
N TYR A 285 25.14 -9.97 4.66
CA TYR A 285 23.70 -10.24 4.65
C TYR A 285 23.50 -11.71 5.06
N LEU A 286 22.65 -11.94 6.07
CA LEU A 286 22.34 -13.27 6.62
C LEU A 286 23.57 -14.16 6.95
N GLY A 287 24.68 -13.54 7.33
CA GLY A 287 25.91 -14.25 7.73
C GLY A 287 26.92 -14.49 6.59
N GLU A 288 26.50 -14.32 5.33
CA GLU A 288 27.40 -14.31 4.18
C GLU A 288 27.98 -12.91 3.97
N ALA A 289 29.22 -12.79 3.50
CA ALA A 289 29.91 -11.52 3.43
C ALA A 289 30.76 -11.37 2.16
N VAL A 290 30.79 -10.15 1.62
CA VAL A 290 31.66 -9.73 0.51
C VAL A 290 32.58 -8.61 0.93
N GLU A 291 33.80 -8.61 0.40
CA GLU A 291 34.78 -7.55 0.62
C GLU A 291 34.57 -6.41 -0.39
N VAL A 292 34.36 -5.20 0.12
CA VAL A 292 34.11 -3.99 -0.65
C VAL A 292 35.26 -3.00 -0.47
N PRO A 293 35.96 -2.61 -1.55
CA PRO A 293 36.97 -1.56 -1.50
C PRO A 293 36.43 -0.22 -0.95
N PHE A 294 37.23 0.52 -0.18
CA PHE A 294 36.81 1.77 0.49
C PHE A 294 36.16 2.83 -0.44
N GLY A 295 36.52 2.87 -1.73
CA GLY A 295 35.95 3.76 -2.74
C GLY A 295 35.36 3.02 -3.94
N ALA A 296 34.82 1.82 -3.72
CA ALA A 296 34.13 1.04 -4.76
C ALA A 296 32.97 1.86 -5.37
N GLY A 297 32.77 1.76 -6.68
CA GLY A 297 31.72 2.49 -7.37
C GLY A 297 30.37 1.91 -6.99
N VAL A 298 29.29 2.66 -7.23
CA VAL A 298 27.94 2.18 -6.87
C VAL A 298 27.60 0.86 -7.57
N LYS A 299 28.01 0.67 -8.84
CA LYS A 299 27.85 -0.61 -9.55
C LYS A 299 28.71 -1.73 -8.99
N ASP A 300 29.95 -1.44 -8.60
CA ASP A 300 30.83 -2.46 -8.02
C ASP A 300 30.23 -2.98 -6.70
N VAL A 301 29.63 -2.10 -5.89
CA VAL A 301 28.92 -2.48 -4.66
C VAL A 301 27.63 -3.24 -4.95
N GLU A 302 26.88 -2.83 -5.99
CA GLU A 302 25.71 -3.56 -6.49
C GLU A 302 26.09 -5.00 -6.87
N ASP A 303 27.06 -5.19 -7.76
CA ASP A 303 27.53 -6.51 -8.21
C ASP A 303 28.01 -7.38 -7.05
N LEU A 304 28.73 -6.79 -6.08
CA LEU A 304 29.19 -7.50 -4.89
C LEU A 304 28.03 -7.94 -4.01
N LEU A 305 27.03 -7.08 -3.78
CA LEU A 305 25.84 -7.44 -3.01
C LEU A 305 24.98 -8.49 -3.73
N GLU A 306 24.80 -8.38 -5.05
CA GLU A 306 24.05 -9.35 -5.86
C GLU A 306 24.74 -10.73 -5.92
N SER A 307 26.05 -10.79 -5.67
CA SER A 307 26.79 -12.05 -5.56
C SER A 307 26.53 -12.80 -4.25
N LEU A 308 25.96 -12.13 -3.24
CA LEU A 308 25.57 -12.79 -2.00
C LEU A 308 24.34 -13.69 -2.24
N PRO A 309 24.31 -14.91 -1.68
CA PRO A 309 23.12 -15.75 -1.69
C PRO A 309 21.91 -15.02 -1.11
N GLU A 310 20.73 -15.32 -1.65
CA GLU A 310 19.43 -14.83 -1.16
C GLU A 310 19.14 -13.32 -1.26
N VAL A 311 20.14 -12.47 -1.56
CA VAL A 311 19.94 -11.03 -1.79
C VAL A 311 19.16 -10.79 -3.09
N GLY A 312 19.49 -11.52 -4.16
CA GLY A 312 18.90 -11.27 -5.49
C GLY A 312 19.29 -9.89 -6.03
N ALA A 313 18.44 -9.30 -6.86
CA ALA A 313 18.71 -7.99 -7.46
C ALA A 313 18.62 -6.88 -6.40
N VAL A 314 19.59 -5.97 -6.43
CA VAL A 314 19.58 -4.73 -5.63
C VAL A 314 19.88 -3.55 -6.52
N THR A 315 19.50 -2.35 -6.08
CA THR A 315 19.91 -1.11 -6.73
C THR A 315 20.74 -0.29 -5.76
N VAL A 316 21.96 0.06 -6.14
CA VAL A 316 22.83 0.90 -5.31
C VAL A 316 22.98 2.29 -5.93
N THR A 317 22.63 3.31 -5.15
CA THR A 317 22.78 4.71 -5.56
C THR A 317 23.53 5.53 -4.51
N THR A 318 23.76 6.81 -4.79
CA THR A 318 24.42 7.71 -3.83
C THR A 318 23.94 9.15 -4.00
N THR A 319 23.81 9.86 -2.88
CA THR A 319 23.63 11.33 -2.83
C THR A 319 24.97 12.07 -2.79
N GLY A 320 26.10 11.34 -2.83
CA GLY A 320 27.44 11.90 -2.97
C GLY A 320 27.82 12.23 -4.42
N ALA A 321 29.08 12.60 -4.63
CA ALA A 321 29.66 12.94 -5.93
C ALA A 321 28.90 14.05 -6.67
N THR A 322 28.60 15.15 -5.99
CA THR A 322 27.81 16.29 -6.51
C THR A 322 28.65 17.52 -6.85
N HIS A 323 29.96 17.51 -6.60
CA HIS A 323 30.80 18.67 -6.85
C HIS A 323 31.20 18.76 -8.32
N ASP A 324 30.68 19.75 -9.07
CA ASP A 324 31.00 19.96 -10.49
C ASP A 324 32.47 20.34 -10.67
N LEU A 325 33.22 19.51 -11.40
CA LEU A 325 34.62 19.74 -11.76
C LEU A 325 34.80 20.88 -12.78
N ALA A 326 33.70 21.47 -13.27
CA ALA A 326 33.67 22.41 -14.38
C ALA A 326 34.37 21.87 -15.64
N CYS A 327 34.38 20.54 -15.80
CA CYS A 327 35.00 19.82 -16.89
C CYS A 327 33.95 19.01 -17.65
N ARG A 328 34.23 18.73 -18.92
CA ARG A 328 33.33 17.97 -19.80
C ARG A 328 34.08 16.81 -20.42
N ALA A 329 33.39 15.74 -20.77
CA ALA A 329 33.99 14.61 -21.50
C ALA A 329 33.06 14.11 -22.60
N ASN A 330 33.58 13.21 -23.44
CA ASN A 330 32.74 12.39 -24.32
C ASN A 330 32.65 10.98 -23.73
N ALA A 331 31.42 10.47 -23.62
CA ALA A 331 31.13 9.10 -23.17
C ALA A 331 30.52 8.31 -24.32
N THR A 332 31.04 7.10 -24.57
CA THR A 332 30.58 6.24 -25.67
C THR A 332 29.98 4.97 -25.10
N PHE A 333 28.78 4.59 -25.54
CA PHE A 333 28.11 3.36 -25.12
C PHE A 333 29.04 2.15 -25.22
N GLY A 334 29.12 1.37 -24.15
CA GLY A 334 29.94 0.15 -24.09
C GLY A 334 31.45 0.39 -23.99
N VAL A 335 31.89 1.65 -23.78
CA VAL A 335 33.32 2.00 -23.61
C VAL A 335 33.55 2.47 -22.17
N ASN A 336 34.61 1.97 -21.54
CA ASN A 336 35.00 2.31 -20.16
C ASN A 336 36.10 3.38 -20.09
N VAL A 337 36.31 4.13 -21.17
CA VAL A 337 37.30 5.20 -21.25
C VAL A 337 36.60 6.46 -21.71
N ILE A 338 36.78 7.53 -20.95
CA ILE A 338 36.29 8.87 -21.30
C ILE A 338 37.46 9.82 -21.49
N GLU A 339 37.27 10.79 -22.38
CA GLU A 339 38.28 11.80 -22.69
C GLU A 339 37.82 13.16 -22.15
N PRO A 340 38.36 13.63 -21.01
CA PRO A 340 38.00 14.92 -20.47
C PRO A 340 38.60 16.07 -21.28
N SER A 341 37.91 17.20 -21.34
CA SER A 341 38.34 18.43 -21.99
C SER A 341 39.39 19.21 -21.19
N CYS A 342 39.77 18.71 -20.02
CA CYS A 342 40.67 19.35 -19.06
C CYS A 342 41.60 18.33 -18.36
N ASP A 343 42.67 18.80 -17.71
CA ASP A 343 43.58 17.96 -16.93
C ASP A 343 43.04 17.76 -15.50
N LEU A 344 42.56 16.56 -15.20
CA LEU A 344 41.99 16.21 -13.89
C LEU A 344 42.97 15.46 -12.97
N ARG A 345 44.25 15.32 -13.32
CA ARG A 345 45.20 14.49 -12.55
C ARG A 345 45.47 14.97 -11.12
N THR A 346 45.23 16.25 -10.85
CA THR A 346 45.35 16.86 -9.51
C THR A 346 44.08 16.71 -8.68
N SER A 347 42.94 16.43 -9.32
CA SER A 347 41.64 16.26 -8.66
C SER A 347 41.28 14.78 -8.52
N LEU A 348 41.62 13.95 -9.51
CA LEU A 348 41.29 12.53 -9.58
C LEU A 348 42.54 11.64 -9.57
N GLY A 349 42.37 10.44 -9.05
CA GLY A 349 43.30 9.33 -9.07
C GLY A 349 42.58 7.99 -8.96
N PRO A 350 43.31 6.87 -9.09
CA PRO A 350 42.74 5.55 -8.93
C PRO A 350 42.02 5.39 -7.58
N GLY A 351 40.78 4.94 -7.60
CA GLY A 351 39.92 4.75 -6.42
C GLY A 351 39.00 5.92 -6.07
N ASP A 352 39.09 7.05 -6.78
CA ASP A 352 38.16 8.17 -6.62
C ASP A 352 36.82 7.89 -7.31
N TRP A 353 35.74 8.43 -6.74
CA TRP A 353 34.45 8.49 -7.42
C TRP A 353 34.41 9.59 -8.46
N LEU A 354 33.92 9.23 -9.65
CA LEU A 354 33.61 10.14 -10.72
C LEU A 354 32.16 9.90 -11.15
N ARG A 355 31.29 10.87 -10.89
CA ARG A 355 29.95 10.89 -11.47
C ARG A 355 30.03 11.51 -12.86
N VAL A 356 29.46 10.82 -13.84
CA VAL A 356 29.36 11.30 -15.23
C VAL A 356 27.89 11.61 -15.51
N GLY A 357 27.59 12.88 -15.80
CA GLY A 357 26.22 13.39 -15.95
C GLY A 357 25.76 13.52 -17.41
N HIS A 358 24.49 13.24 -17.67
CA HIS A 358 23.85 13.43 -18.98
C HIS A 358 23.38 14.88 -19.19
N ASN A 359 23.41 15.38 -20.43
CA ASN A 359 23.12 16.80 -20.73
C ASN A 359 21.63 17.18 -20.61
N GLU A 360 20.71 16.21 -20.47
CA GLU A 360 19.25 16.46 -20.45
C GLU A 360 18.62 16.77 -19.08
N SER A 361 19.35 16.68 -17.95
CA SER A 361 18.73 16.87 -16.60
C SER A 361 18.93 18.24 -15.94
N HIS A 362 19.47 19.26 -16.63
CA HIS A 362 19.62 20.61 -16.04
C HIS A 362 18.36 21.49 -16.12
N GLY A 363 17.29 21.03 -15.47
CA GLY A 363 16.19 21.87 -15.01
C GLY A 363 16.41 22.36 -13.57
N ARG A 364 17.30 23.36 -13.39
CA ARG A 364 17.48 24.20 -12.18
C ARG A 364 17.85 23.51 -10.85
N LEU A 365 19.15 23.52 -10.54
CA LEU A 365 19.67 23.74 -9.19
C LEU A 365 20.23 25.16 -9.11
N ARG A 366 19.38 26.16 -8.83
CA ARG A 366 19.84 27.48 -8.34
C ARG A 366 19.24 27.71 -6.95
N ASN A 367 20.12 28.00 -6.00
CA ASN A 367 19.84 28.29 -4.59
C ASN A 367 18.99 29.55 -4.32
N GLU A 368 18.34 30.13 -5.34
CA GLU A 368 17.68 31.44 -5.26
C GLU A 368 16.14 31.33 -5.25
N ASP A 369 15.57 30.17 -5.58
CA ASP A 369 14.12 29.92 -5.60
C ASP A 369 13.62 29.16 -4.33
N ALA A 370 14.44 29.08 -3.27
CA ALA A 370 14.17 28.32 -2.04
C ALA A 370 13.02 28.87 -1.16
N ALA A 371 12.34 29.94 -1.59
CA ALA A 371 11.23 30.55 -0.84
C ALA A 371 9.84 30.02 -1.23
N ASP A 372 9.68 29.40 -2.40
CA ASP A 372 8.36 28.95 -2.91
C ASP A 372 8.21 27.42 -3.02
N LEU A 373 9.22 26.66 -2.61
CA LEU A 373 9.13 25.20 -2.49
C LEU A 373 8.68 24.84 -1.07
N LYS A 374 7.36 24.68 -0.90
CA LYS A 374 6.80 24.06 0.30
C LYS A 374 7.32 22.62 0.44
N PRO A 375 7.73 22.19 1.65
CA PRO A 375 8.02 20.79 1.93
C PRO A 375 6.69 20.03 2.00
N TRP A 376 6.44 19.14 1.05
CA TRP A 376 5.30 18.23 1.10
C TRP A 376 5.78 16.78 1.17
N ALA A 377 5.27 16.09 2.19
CA ALA A 377 5.51 14.71 2.56
C ALA A 377 4.77 13.71 1.64
N GLY A 378 5.41 12.58 1.35
CA GLY A 378 4.74 11.37 0.86
C GLY A 378 4.52 11.32 -0.66
N SER A 379 5.57 10.97 -1.39
CA SER A 379 5.45 10.19 -2.63
C SER A 379 6.65 9.24 -2.73
N PRO A 380 6.46 7.91 -2.76
CA PRO A 380 7.53 6.93 -3.04
C PRO A 380 8.11 7.05 -4.46
N ASP A 381 7.48 7.83 -5.34
CA ASP A 381 7.80 7.88 -6.78
C ASP A 381 8.76 9.00 -7.18
N ARG A 382 9.49 9.60 -6.23
CA ARG A 382 10.71 10.35 -6.56
C ARG A 382 11.91 9.49 -6.22
N GLY A 383 12.38 8.79 -7.25
CA GLY A 383 13.67 8.12 -7.23
C GLY A 383 14.81 9.08 -6.86
N PRO A 384 16.00 8.53 -6.55
CA PRO A 384 17.16 9.28 -6.12
C PRO A 384 17.54 10.39 -7.13
N PRO A 385 18.36 11.38 -6.70
CA PRO A 385 18.81 12.46 -7.56
C PRO A 385 19.34 11.91 -8.89
N ASP A 386 18.60 12.22 -9.96
CA ASP A 386 18.80 11.82 -11.36
C ASP A 386 19.12 10.34 -11.60
N ALA A 387 18.09 9.55 -11.95
CA ALA A 387 18.20 8.21 -12.55
C ALA A 387 19.08 8.12 -13.82
N ASN A 388 19.62 9.25 -14.30
CA ASN A 388 20.41 9.39 -15.52
C ASN A 388 21.88 9.81 -15.26
N THR A 389 22.40 9.61 -14.05
CA THR A 389 23.83 9.81 -13.74
C THR A 389 24.41 8.61 -12.99
N HIS A 390 25.61 8.16 -13.38
CA HIS A 390 26.24 6.97 -12.80
C HIS A 390 27.59 7.33 -12.18
N VAL A 391 27.90 6.70 -11.04
CA VAL A 391 29.14 6.94 -10.28
C VAL A 391 30.10 5.78 -10.51
N PHE A 392 31.22 6.07 -11.15
CA PHE A 392 32.26 5.11 -11.46
C PHE A 392 33.42 5.27 -10.49
N THR A 393 34.15 4.18 -10.25
CA THR A 393 35.50 4.29 -9.68
C THR A 393 36.48 4.59 -10.81
N VAL A 394 37.33 5.58 -10.60
CA VAL A 394 38.46 5.86 -11.48
C VAL A 394 39.47 4.72 -11.34
N VAL A 395 39.74 4.00 -12.42
CA VAL A 395 40.76 2.93 -12.47
C VAL A 395 42.13 3.52 -12.78
N ALA A 396 42.18 4.44 -13.75
CA ALA A 396 43.42 5.09 -14.16
C ALA A 396 43.16 6.46 -14.79
N VAL A 397 44.15 7.35 -14.69
CA VAL A 397 44.18 8.63 -15.41
C VAL A 397 45.46 8.70 -16.23
N ALA A 398 45.32 8.88 -17.54
CA ALA A 398 46.45 8.94 -18.46
C ALA A 398 47.38 10.12 -18.12
N GLN A 399 48.69 9.89 -18.19
CA GLN A 399 49.69 10.88 -17.76
C GLN A 399 50.01 11.95 -18.83
N LYS A 400 49.42 11.84 -20.02
CA LYS A 400 49.62 12.74 -21.16
C LYS A 400 48.27 13.06 -21.82
N PRO A 401 48.13 14.21 -22.51
CA PRO A 401 46.94 14.53 -23.30
C PRO A 401 46.60 13.39 -24.28
N PRO A 402 45.33 12.99 -24.41
CA PRO A 402 44.11 13.68 -23.94
C PRO A 402 43.69 13.40 -22.49
N TYR A 403 44.59 12.93 -21.61
CA TYR A 403 44.31 12.68 -20.18
C TYR A 403 43.11 11.75 -19.93
N ALA A 404 42.91 10.78 -20.82
CA ALA A 404 41.84 9.80 -20.75
C ALA A 404 41.72 9.17 -19.36
N ILE A 405 40.47 9.01 -18.89
CA ILE A 405 40.13 8.38 -17.62
C ILE A 405 39.54 7.01 -17.92
N THR A 406 40.08 5.97 -17.31
CA THR A 406 39.52 4.62 -17.33
C THR A 406 38.58 4.46 -16.13
N LEU A 407 37.34 4.06 -16.40
CA LEU A 407 36.26 3.82 -15.45
C LEU A 407 36.22 2.33 -15.04
N SER A 408 35.62 2.02 -13.88
CA SER A 408 35.48 0.64 -13.39
C SER A 408 34.60 -0.24 -14.29
N SER A 409 33.60 0.36 -14.94
CA SER A 409 32.71 -0.32 -15.88
C SER A 409 32.47 0.49 -17.17
N PRO A 410 32.01 -0.15 -18.26
CA PRO A 410 31.63 0.55 -19.48
C PRO A 410 30.47 1.53 -19.28
N TRP A 411 30.43 2.61 -20.05
CA TRP A 411 29.30 3.55 -20.07
C TRP A 411 28.01 2.84 -20.54
N PRO A 412 26.97 2.75 -19.70
CA PRO A 412 25.79 1.92 -19.99
C PRO A 412 24.73 2.65 -20.82
N TYR A 413 24.86 3.95 -21.04
CA TYR A 413 23.87 4.77 -21.72
C TYR A 413 24.26 5.06 -23.17
N ALA A 414 23.31 5.62 -23.95
CA ALA A 414 23.61 6.12 -25.29
C ALA A 414 24.82 7.05 -25.27
N SER A 415 25.63 6.99 -26.34
CA SER A 415 26.82 7.83 -26.46
C SER A 415 26.43 9.32 -26.38
N ASP A 416 27.06 10.05 -25.47
CA ASP A 416 26.81 11.47 -25.23
C ASP A 416 28.13 12.26 -25.29
N ALA A 417 28.08 13.38 -26.01
CA ALA A 417 29.19 14.28 -26.14
C ALA A 417 28.98 15.47 -25.20
N ASN A 418 30.03 15.89 -24.50
CA ASN A 418 29.99 17.01 -23.54
C ASN A 418 29.23 16.70 -22.24
N VAL A 419 29.42 15.50 -21.68
CA VAL A 419 28.91 15.10 -20.36
C VAL A 419 29.63 15.85 -19.24
N ALA A 420 28.89 16.27 -18.21
CA ALA A 420 29.46 16.93 -17.04
C ALA A 420 30.11 15.92 -16.09
N LEU A 421 31.21 16.32 -15.45
CA LEU A 421 31.96 15.47 -14.53
C LEU A 421 31.86 16.02 -13.12
N TYR A 422 31.54 15.16 -12.16
CA TYR A 422 31.42 15.54 -10.75
C TYR A 422 32.25 14.61 -9.87
N GLU A 423 32.82 15.19 -8.83
CA GLU A 423 33.66 14.50 -7.86
C GLU A 423 33.02 14.48 -6.46
N GLN A 424 33.56 13.65 -5.58
CA GLN A 424 33.15 13.58 -4.17
C GLN A 424 33.67 14.80 -3.38
N GLY A 425 32.76 15.69 -2.94
CA GLY A 425 33.09 16.82 -2.06
C GLY A 425 33.95 17.94 -2.68
N ARG A 426 34.22 19.01 -1.91
CA ARG A 426 35.18 20.08 -2.26
C ARG A 426 36.52 19.81 -1.57
N GLY A 427 37.59 19.49 -2.31
CA GLY A 427 38.91 19.30 -1.67
C GLY A 427 40.05 18.94 -2.63
N GLU A 428 41.29 19.11 -2.18
CA GLU A 428 42.48 18.60 -2.89
C GLU A 428 42.49 17.06 -2.87
N LYS A 429 43.16 16.42 -3.85
CA LYS A 429 43.37 14.96 -3.88
C LYS A 429 43.95 14.48 -2.54
N GLY A 430 43.15 13.80 -1.72
CA GLY A 430 43.53 13.44 -0.35
C GLY A 430 42.55 13.82 0.75
N GLU A 431 41.46 14.53 0.45
CA GLU A 431 40.45 14.97 1.45
C GLU A 431 39.10 14.24 1.34
N ARG A 432 39.01 13.19 0.50
CA ARG A 432 37.79 12.39 0.32
C ARG A 432 37.67 11.34 1.42
N ASP A 433 37.07 11.76 2.53
CA ASP A 433 37.01 10.97 3.75
C ASP A 433 35.69 10.23 3.95
N ALA A 434 34.72 10.28 3.03
CA ALA A 434 33.46 9.56 3.21
C ALA A 434 32.71 9.19 1.92
N TYR A 435 31.99 8.06 1.96
CA TYR A 435 31.15 7.53 0.89
C TYR A 435 29.80 7.06 1.43
N ARG A 436 28.72 7.33 0.69
CA ARG A 436 27.35 6.91 1.02
C ARG A 436 26.81 5.97 -0.06
N TYR A 437 26.41 4.77 0.33
CA TYR A 437 25.71 3.82 -0.53
C TYR A 437 24.26 3.70 -0.06
N VAL A 438 23.32 4.01 -0.95
CA VAL A 438 21.88 3.85 -0.72
C VAL A 438 21.46 2.56 -1.42
N VAL A 439 21.25 1.51 -0.64
CA VAL A 439 20.92 0.16 -1.12
C VAL A 439 19.40 0.00 -1.08
N THR A 440 18.80 -0.21 -2.25
CA THR A 440 17.38 -0.51 -2.40
C THR A 440 17.23 -1.99 -2.75
N PHE A 441 16.49 -2.75 -1.94
CA PHE A 441 16.31 -4.19 -2.11
C PHE A 441 15.07 -4.53 -2.94
N ASP A 442 15.03 -5.76 -3.46
CA ASP A 442 13.82 -6.30 -4.06
C ASP A 442 12.65 -6.31 -3.05
N THR A 443 11.49 -5.83 -3.50
CA THR A 443 10.21 -5.88 -2.78
C THR A 443 9.84 -7.26 -2.23
N LEU A 444 10.35 -8.35 -2.80
CA LEU A 444 10.12 -9.73 -2.34
C LEU A 444 10.81 -10.11 -1.05
N LEU A 445 11.81 -9.35 -0.64
CA LEU A 445 12.51 -9.62 0.60
C LEU A 445 11.76 -9.06 1.81
N GLY A 446 10.79 -8.17 1.58
CA GLY A 446 10.01 -7.56 2.65
C GLY A 446 10.87 -6.67 3.55
N ASP A 447 10.53 -6.65 4.83
CA ASP A 447 11.30 -5.95 5.86
C ASP A 447 12.53 -6.78 6.23
N LEU A 448 13.72 -6.17 6.17
CA LEU A 448 14.99 -6.89 6.26
C LEU A 448 15.77 -6.52 7.52
N PRO A 449 16.56 -7.45 8.09
CA PRO A 449 17.56 -7.08 9.08
C PRO A 449 18.59 -6.10 8.48
N PRO A 450 19.28 -5.32 9.32
CA PRO A 450 20.32 -4.42 8.83
C PRO A 450 21.46 -5.17 8.16
N LEU A 451 21.96 -4.64 7.05
CA LEU A 451 23.27 -4.98 6.53
C LEU A 451 24.33 -4.77 7.61
N VAL A 452 25.24 -5.73 7.74
CA VAL A 452 26.37 -5.60 8.66
C VAL A 452 27.56 -5.09 7.87
N ALA A 453 27.84 -3.80 7.99
CA ALA A 453 29.04 -3.19 7.42
C ALA A 453 30.18 -3.24 8.44
N THR A 454 31.14 -4.15 8.26
CA THR A 454 32.26 -4.32 9.20
C THR A 454 33.56 -3.76 8.63
N PRO A 455 34.23 -2.82 9.32
CA PRO A 455 35.48 -2.27 8.83
C PRO A 455 36.62 -3.29 8.99
N LEU A 456 37.35 -3.62 7.92
CA LEU A 456 38.49 -4.56 7.99
C LEU A 456 39.80 -3.89 8.45
N SER A 457 39.77 -2.60 8.77
CA SER A 457 40.89 -1.91 9.38
C SER A 457 40.43 -0.79 10.33
N THR A 458 41.30 -0.37 11.23
CA THR A 458 41.05 0.75 12.15
C THR A 458 41.06 2.12 11.48
N LYS A 459 41.38 2.20 10.18
CA LYS A 459 41.46 3.46 9.42
C LYS A 459 40.11 4.04 9.02
N PHE A 460 39.03 3.28 9.15
CA PHE A 460 37.67 3.73 8.82
C PHE A 460 36.67 3.31 9.90
N ARG A 461 35.47 3.87 9.81
CA ARG A 461 34.25 3.41 10.48
C ARG A 461 33.14 3.32 9.43
N THR A 462 32.16 2.49 9.73
CA THR A 462 30.96 2.28 8.92
C THR A 462 29.76 2.54 9.81
N GLU A 463 28.71 3.10 9.23
CA GLU A 463 27.44 3.37 9.90
C GLU A 463 26.32 2.92 8.96
N VAL A 464 25.36 2.14 9.46
CA VAL A 464 24.22 1.66 8.67
C VAL A 464 22.95 2.28 9.25
N THR A 465 22.24 3.02 8.40
CA THR A 465 20.89 3.52 8.70
C THR A 465 19.89 2.62 8.00
N TYR A 466 19.01 1.98 8.76
CA TYR A 466 18.00 1.04 8.28
C TYR A 466 16.67 1.33 8.97
N CYS A 467 15.61 0.64 8.59
CA CYS A 467 14.31 0.78 9.23
C CYS A 467 13.67 -0.59 9.38
N GLU A 468 13.53 -1.04 10.61
CA GLU A 468 12.62 -2.15 10.89
C GLU A 468 11.20 -1.58 11.09
N ARG A 469 10.23 -2.16 10.40
CA ARG A 469 8.85 -1.70 10.44
C ARG A 469 8.31 -1.76 11.86
N TYR A 470 7.60 -0.70 12.26
CA TYR A 470 7.01 -0.53 13.60
C TYR A 470 8.00 -0.46 14.78
N ARG A 471 9.30 -0.69 14.56
CA ARG A 471 10.32 -0.46 15.59
C ARG A 471 10.42 1.02 15.94
N TYR A 472 10.30 1.86 14.92
CA TYR A 472 10.33 3.31 15.03
C TYR A 472 8.90 3.86 14.92
N GLN A 473 8.48 4.64 15.91
CA GLN A 473 7.14 5.23 15.98
C GLN A 473 7.30 6.74 16.21
N GLU A 474 6.76 7.59 15.33
CA GLU A 474 6.72 9.04 15.60
C GLU A 474 5.42 9.39 16.31
N VAL A 475 5.52 9.72 17.59
CA VAL A 475 4.40 10.28 18.35
C VAL A 475 4.37 11.78 18.12
N ARG A 476 3.21 12.34 17.74
CA ARG A 476 3.03 13.77 17.48
C ARG A 476 1.77 14.29 18.13
N THR A 477 1.87 15.36 18.91
CA THR A 477 0.70 16.18 19.26
C THR A 477 0.52 17.26 18.19
N LEU A 478 -0.68 17.49 17.67
CA LEU A 478 -0.89 18.41 16.54
C LEU A 478 -2.18 19.22 16.65
N GLU A 479 -2.26 20.28 15.85
CA GLU A 479 -3.45 21.08 15.61
C GLU A 479 -4.12 20.62 14.29
N LYS A 480 -5.33 20.03 14.36
CA LYS A 480 -6.20 19.67 13.22
C LYS A 480 -6.41 20.89 12.30
N GLY A 481 -5.88 20.81 11.09
CA GLY A 481 -6.12 21.81 10.04
C GLY A 481 -5.01 21.99 9.01
N VAL A 482 -3.80 21.46 9.25
CA VAL A 482 -2.66 21.75 8.37
C VAL A 482 -2.33 20.59 7.44
N ASN A 483 -3.18 20.37 6.44
CA ASN A 483 -2.63 19.98 5.13
C ASN A 483 -1.92 21.21 4.58
N ASN A 484 -0.60 21.12 4.44
CA ASN A 484 0.35 22.19 4.17
C ASN A 484 0.12 22.96 2.84
N THR A 485 -1.03 23.62 2.64
CA THR A 485 -1.27 24.58 1.54
C THR A 485 -1.45 25.99 2.11
N HIS A 486 -0.80 26.96 1.48
CA HIS A 486 -0.64 28.34 1.99
C HIS A 486 -1.98 29.10 2.12
N GLN A 487 -3.04 28.61 1.48
CA GLN A 487 -4.32 29.31 1.34
C GLN A 487 -5.29 29.15 2.53
N HIS A 488 -5.04 28.23 3.47
CA HIS A 488 -5.94 28.03 4.63
C HIS A 488 -5.56 28.90 5.85
N TYR A 489 -4.32 29.38 5.91
CA TYR A 489 -3.80 30.20 7.01
C TYR A 489 -4.48 31.59 7.08
N GLU A 490 -4.93 32.12 5.94
CA GLU A 490 -5.65 33.41 5.86
C GLU A 490 -7.14 33.27 6.24
N ALA A 491 -7.74 32.09 6.05
CA ALA A 491 -9.15 31.83 6.39
C ALA A 491 -9.36 31.66 7.91
N MET A 492 -8.41 31.03 8.61
CA MET A 492 -8.45 30.89 10.08
C MET A 492 -8.29 32.23 10.81
N GLN A 493 -7.41 33.13 10.33
CA GLN A 493 -7.25 34.47 10.92
C GLN A 493 -8.51 35.35 10.78
N ALA A 494 -9.42 35.01 9.86
CA ALA A 494 -10.68 35.71 9.69
C ALA A 494 -11.79 35.20 10.63
N ALA A 495 -11.78 33.92 11.03
CA ALA A 495 -12.75 33.33 11.94
C ALA A 495 -12.41 33.52 13.43
N ASP A 496 -11.13 33.72 13.76
CA ASP A 496 -10.60 33.79 15.15
C ASP A 496 -10.79 35.17 15.83
N ARG A 497 -11.49 36.12 15.20
CA ARG A 497 -11.69 37.47 15.79
C ARG A 497 -12.82 37.55 16.83
N ASP A 498 -13.68 36.53 16.94
CA ASP A 498 -14.87 36.58 17.81
C ASP A 498 -14.84 35.63 19.03
N PHE A 499 -13.80 34.80 19.20
CA PHE A 499 -13.67 33.93 20.37
C PHE A 499 -12.65 34.47 21.39
N GLN A 500 -13.09 35.40 22.24
CA GLN A 500 -12.25 35.89 23.34
C GLN A 500 -12.17 34.86 24.48
N GLY A 501 -11.00 34.20 24.63
CA GLY A 501 -10.54 33.73 25.95
C GLY A 501 -10.02 32.29 26.10
N GLY A 502 -9.72 31.53 25.03
CA GLY A 502 -9.15 30.18 25.13
C GLY A 502 -7.75 30.10 24.51
N SER A 503 -6.80 29.42 25.16
CA SER A 503 -5.46 29.16 24.62
C SER A 503 -5.55 28.29 23.35
N ASN A 504 -5.07 28.79 22.21
CA ASN A 504 -4.94 28.00 20.98
C ASN A 504 -3.90 26.87 21.09
N TYR A 505 -3.14 26.77 22.20
CA TYR A 505 -2.10 25.76 22.39
C TYR A 505 -2.64 24.37 22.73
N VAL A 506 -2.04 23.35 22.13
CA VAL A 506 -2.20 21.94 22.52
C VAL A 506 -1.70 21.76 23.95
N ASN A 507 -2.58 21.28 24.83
CA ASN A 507 -2.30 21.02 26.25
C ASN A 507 -3.14 19.82 26.72
N GLY A 508 -3.10 19.46 28.00
CA GLY A 508 -3.82 18.31 28.55
C GLY A 508 -3.00 17.04 28.49
N THR A 509 -3.66 15.88 28.36
CA THR A 509 -2.99 14.57 28.37
C THR A 509 -3.47 13.65 27.26
N PHE A 510 -2.63 12.67 26.93
CA PHE A 510 -2.92 11.59 25.99
C PHE A 510 -2.42 10.25 26.54
N THR A 511 -2.77 9.14 25.91
CA THR A 511 -2.24 7.80 26.22
C THR A 511 -1.70 7.15 24.96
N LEU A 512 -0.79 6.18 25.14
CA LEU A 512 -0.32 5.30 24.10
C LEU A 512 -0.73 3.87 24.44
N SER A 513 -1.04 3.06 23.44
CA SER A 513 -1.35 1.65 23.63
C SER A 513 -0.59 0.76 22.65
N PHE A 514 -0.23 -0.41 23.13
CA PHE A 514 0.52 -1.43 22.40
C PHE A 514 0.04 -2.80 22.90
N ARG A 515 -0.43 -3.65 21.99
CA ARG A 515 -0.95 -5.01 22.28
C ARG A 515 -1.95 -5.09 23.44
N GLY A 516 -2.86 -4.11 23.50
CA GLY A 516 -3.94 -4.06 24.49
C GLY A 516 -3.55 -3.47 25.85
N ALA A 517 -2.26 -3.25 26.13
CA ALA A 517 -1.82 -2.45 27.27
C ALA A 517 -1.87 -0.95 26.93
N THR A 518 -2.10 -0.09 27.91
CA THR A 518 -2.22 1.37 27.73
C THR A 518 -1.42 2.10 28.79
N THR A 519 -0.68 3.13 28.40
CA THR A 519 0.10 3.95 29.32
C THR A 519 -0.79 4.72 30.30
N ARG A 520 -0.18 5.18 31.40
CA ARG A 520 -0.74 6.28 32.21
C ARG A 520 -0.99 7.52 31.33
N GLN A 521 -1.79 8.45 31.84
CA GLN A 521 -2.03 9.74 31.17
C GLN A 521 -0.72 10.54 31.05
N LEU A 522 -0.30 10.79 29.82
CA LEU A 522 0.95 11.47 29.44
C LEU A 522 0.68 12.95 29.15
N PRO A 523 1.40 13.90 29.75
CA PRO A 523 1.27 15.31 29.41
C PRO A 523 1.51 15.57 27.92
N ALA A 524 0.75 16.48 27.31
CA ALA A 524 0.89 16.87 25.90
C ALA A 524 2.29 17.40 25.51
N ASN A 525 3.13 17.70 26.49
CA ASN A 525 4.50 18.16 26.35
C ASN A 525 5.51 17.27 27.10
N ILE A 526 5.18 15.99 27.34
CA ILE A 526 5.99 15.04 28.13
C ILE A 526 7.49 15.06 27.76
N GLU A 527 8.35 15.01 28.77
CA GLU A 527 9.81 14.97 28.59
C GLU A 527 10.28 13.56 28.20
N PRO A 528 11.33 13.42 27.37
CA PRO A 528 11.77 12.13 26.80
C PRO A 528 11.92 11.00 27.83
N ALA A 529 12.64 11.25 28.92
CA ALA A 529 12.86 10.24 29.95
C ALA A 529 11.58 9.77 30.64
N ALA A 530 10.59 10.67 30.82
CA ALA A 530 9.31 10.31 31.41
C ALA A 530 8.43 9.52 30.45
N LEU A 531 8.52 9.80 29.14
CA LEU A 531 7.87 9.01 28.10
C LEU A 531 8.50 7.61 28.03
N GLU A 532 9.82 7.51 28.05
CA GLU A 532 10.55 6.24 28.09
C GLU A 532 10.10 5.36 29.26
N THR A 533 10.11 5.91 30.48
CA THR A 533 9.63 5.19 31.67
C THR A 533 8.16 4.77 31.54
N ALA A 534 7.28 5.59 30.96
CA ALA A 534 5.88 5.21 30.79
C ALA A 534 5.70 4.07 29.77
N LEU A 535 6.52 4.04 28.71
CA LEU A 535 6.50 2.94 27.74
C LEU A 535 6.95 1.62 28.37
N GLU A 536 7.98 1.63 29.20
CA GLU A 536 8.53 0.42 29.83
C GLU A 536 7.72 -0.05 31.06
N ASP A 537 7.19 0.87 31.86
CA ASP A 537 6.46 0.52 33.10
C ASP A 537 5.01 0.13 32.85
N ASP A 538 4.34 0.75 31.86
CA ASP A 538 2.89 0.64 31.69
C ASP A 538 2.48 -0.27 30.51
N LEU A 539 3.39 -0.58 29.59
CA LEU A 539 3.13 -1.48 28.47
C LEU A 539 3.83 -2.82 28.69
N ASP A 540 3.10 -3.83 29.16
CA ASP A 540 3.64 -5.12 29.60
C ASP A 540 4.54 -5.82 28.55
N ASP A 541 4.28 -5.60 27.25
CA ASP A 541 5.00 -6.21 26.14
C ASP A 541 6.24 -5.40 25.68
N VAL A 542 6.51 -4.24 26.28
CA VAL A 542 7.68 -3.40 25.99
C VAL A 542 8.71 -3.61 27.10
N ILE A 543 9.79 -4.33 26.80
CA ILE A 543 10.86 -4.64 27.76
C ILE A 543 11.85 -3.47 27.87
N ALA A 544 12.15 -2.82 26.75
CA ALA A 544 13.01 -1.64 26.70
C ALA A 544 12.61 -0.74 25.53
N ALA A 545 12.64 0.58 25.74
CA ALA A 545 12.40 1.57 24.71
C ALA A 545 13.36 2.76 24.83
N SER A 546 13.61 3.45 23.73
CA SER A 546 14.41 4.68 23.68
C SER A 546 13.60 5.80 23.06
N VAL A 547 13.62 7.00 23.67
CA VAL A 547 13.09 8.22 23.03
C VAL A 547 14.24 8.99 22.39
N LEU A 548 14.47 8.78 21.09
CA LEU A 548 15.66 9.26 20.36
C LEU A 548 15.73 10.78 20.27
N TYR A 549 14.59 11.44 20.08
CA TYR A 549 14.49 12.89 20.15
C TYR A 549 13.11 13.34 20.61
N ARG A 550 13.07 14.56 21.12
CA ARG A 550 11.87 15.39 21.20
C ARG A 550 12.12 16.70 20.47
N ARG A 551 11.22 17.08 19.56
CA ARG A 551 11.24 18.37 18.86
C ARG A 551 9.98 19.16 19.17
N GLY A 552 10.10 20.48 19.15
CA GLY A 552 9.02 21.42 19.44
C GLY A 552 9.31 22.35 20.63
N PRO A 553 8.38 23.24 21.01
CA PRO A 553 7.04 23.33 20.42
C PRO A 553 7.11 23.87 18.98
N PHE A 554 6.44 23.19 18.06
CA PHE A 554 6.07 23.73 16.77
C PHE A 554 4.67 24.36 16.88
N GLY A 555 4.31 25.28 15.98
CA GLY A 555 2.96 25.85 15.91
C GLY A 555 2.38 26.22 17.30
N PRO A 556 1.09 26.02 17.56
CA PRO A 556 0.52 26.21 18.87
C PRO A 556 0.73 24.99 19.77
N GLY A 557 1.99 24.68 20.11
CA GLY A 557 2.31 23.69 21.15
C GLY A 557 2.40 22.23 20.68
N GLU A 558 2.61 21.99 19.39
CA GLU A 558 2.88 20.66 18.83
C GLU A 558 4.27 20.17 19.25
N TYR A 559 4.34 18.93 19.71
CA TYR A 559 5.58 18.22 20.01
C TYR A 559 5.65 16.92 19.22
N ARG A 560 6.87 16.51 18.88
CA ARG A 560 7.15 15.26 18.19
C ARG A 560 8.20 14.47 18.94
N TRP A 561 7.98 13.17 19.10
CA TRP A 561 8.90 12.22 19.70
C TRP A 561 9.14 11.08 18.74
N LEU A 562 10.41 10.71 18.53
CA LEU A 562 10.74 9.46 17.85
C LEU A 562 11.04 8.40 18.91
N VAL A 563 10.13 7.44 19.03
CA VAL A 563 10.25 6.30 19.92
C VAL A 563 10.87 5.15 19.14
N ARG A 564 11.83 4.45 19.75
CA ARG A 564 12.38 3.18 19.27
C ARG A 564 12.08 2.09 20.29
N LEU A 565 11.40 1.03 19.86
CA LEU A 565 11.21 -0.17 20.69
C LEU A 565 12.50 -1.01 20.62
N ASP A 566 13.28 -0.99 21.70
CA ASP A 566 14.58 -1.68 21.74
C ASP A 566 14.41 -3.18 21.95
N ALA A 567 13.47 -3.57 22.82
CA ALA A 567 13.09 -4.95 23.09
C ALA A 567 11.61 -5.07 23.44
N THR A 568 10.93 -6.03 22.81
CA THR A 568 9.52 -6.38 23.08
C THR A 568 9.37 -7.87 23.33
N VAL A 569 8.25 -8.28 23.92
CA VAL A 569 7.89 -9.70 24.04
C VAL A 569 7.53 -10.24 22.65
N GLY A 570 8.20 -11.29 22.18
CA GLY A 570 7.95 -11.88 20.85
C GLY A 570 8.55 -11.08 19.69
N ASP A 571 8.64 -11.75 18.54
CA ASP A 571 9.50 -11.30 17.42
C ASP A 571 8.78 -10.41 16.39
N VAL A 572 7.44 -10.35 16.40
CA VAL A 572 6.64 -9.59 15.44
C VAL A 572 6.26 -8.23 16.01
N LEU A 573 6.77 -7.14 15.46
CA LEU A 573 6.37 -5.79 15.89
C LEU A 573 4.99 -5.40 15.35
N GLU A 574 4.29 -4.54 16.10
CA GLU A 574 2.95 -4.04 15.78
C GLU A 574 2.91 -2.50 15.88
N PRO A 575 1.98 -1.83 15.20
CA PRO A 575 1.82 -0.38 15.34
C PRO A 575 1.42 0.01 16.77
N MET A 576 1.94 1.14 17.23
CA MET A 576 1.50 1.78 18.47
C MET A 576 0.29 2.66 18.16
N TYR A 577 -0.66 2.74 19.10
CA TYR A 577 -1.85 3.58 18.96
C TYR A 577 -1.80 4.72 19.96
N ALA A 578 -2.23 5.91 19.55
CA ALA A 578 -2.29 7.08 20.41
C ALA A 578 -3.74 7.54 20.59
N GLU A 579 -4.07 7.95 21.81
CA GLU A 579 -5.41 8.31 22.21
C GLU A 579 -5.36 9.65 22.97
N GLY A 580 -6.09 10.66 22.51
CA GLY A 580 -5.95 12.06 22.94
C GLY A 580 -7.19 12.73 23.51
N TYR A 581 -8.18 12.01 24.05
CA TYR A 581 -9.46 12.59 24.53
C TYR A 581 -9.32 13.70 25.57
N LEU A 582 -8.24 13.69 26.37
CA LEU A 582 -7.95 14.72 27.38
C LEU A 582 -7.04 15.83 26.87
N LEU A 583 -6.73 15.84 25.57
CA LEU A 583 -6.07 16.98 24.96
C LEU A 583 -7.03 18.16 24.88
N THR A 584 -6.48 19.35 25.06
CA THR A 584 -7.20 20.63 25.05
C THR A 584 -6.51 21.57 24.07
N GLY A 585 -7.30 22.47 23.47
CA GLY A 585 -6.90 23.31 22.35
C GLY A 585 -7.98 23.27 21.26
N ALA A 586 -8.05 24.29 20.41
CA ALA A 586 -9.11 24.41 19.40
C ALA A 586 -9.12 23.23 18.40
N HIS A 587 -8.01 22.51 18.26
CA HIS A 587 -7.86 21.45 17.27
C HIS A 587 -6.85 20.39 17.75
N ALA A 588 -6.67 20.19 19.06
CA ALA A 588 -5.63 19.31 19.59
C ALA A 588 -5.89 17.82 19.29
N ALA A 589 -4.89 17.13 18.73
CA ALA A 589 -4.90 15.68 18.49
C ALA A 589 -3.52 15.08 18.83
N VAL A 590 -3.47 13.75 18.94
CA VAL A 590 -2.21 12.98 19.03
C VAL A 590 -2.23 11.86 18.00
N VAL A 591 -1.06 11.54 17.48
CA VAL A 591 -0.83 10.50 16.47
C VAL A 591 0.37 9.68 16.88
N ALA A 592 0.33 8.37 16.66
CA ALA A 592 1.51 7.54 16.50
C ALA A 592 1.62 7.12 15.02
N ASP A 593 2.71 7.52 14.36
CA ASP A 593 3.00 7.18 12.97
C ASP A 593 3.83 5.90 12.91
N ASP A 594 3.31 4.92 12.19
CA ASP A 594 3.80 3.55 12.10
C ASP A 594 4.65 3.27 10.85
N ASP A 595 4.89 4.30 10.03
CA ASP A 595 5.73 4.23 8.81
C ASP A 595 6.92 5.21 8.91
N THR A 596 7.27 5.62 10.13
CA THR A 596 8.41 6.50 10.37
C THR A 596 9.71 5.69 10.35
N CYS A 597 10.66 6.14 9.53
CA CYS A 597 11.98 5.55 9.45
C CYS A 597 13.08 6.55 9.83
N PRO A 598 14.20 6.08 10.40
CA PRO A 598 15.39 6.88 10.58
C PRO A 598 15.91 7.50 9.27
N GLU A 599 16.65 8.58 9.39
CA GLU A 599 17.28 9.22 8.24
C GLU A 599 18.78 9.29 8.47
N ALA A 600 19.56 8.88 7.47
CA ALA A 600 20.98 9.12 7.44
C ALA A 600 21.19 10.64 7.36
N PRO A 601 21.95 11.25 8.28
CA PRO A 601 22.02 12.70 8.39
C PRO A 601 22.76 13.34 7.21
N ASP A 602 22.56 14.65 7.03
CA ASP A 602 23.44 15.48 6.20
C ASP A 602 24.85 15.49 6.82
N ASN A 603 25.84 14.94 6.11
CA ASN A 603 27.22 14.81 6.59
C ASN A 603 28.22 14.76 5.41
N GLU A 604 29.48 14.45 5.68
CA GLU A 604 30.52 14.38 4.63
C GLU A 604 30.29 13.25 3.60
N ALA A 605 29.47 12.24 3.92
CA ALA A 605 29.17 11.13 3.02
C ALA A 605 28.14 11.52 1.95
N GLY A 606 27.20 12.42 2.26
CA GLY A 606 26.21 12.92 1.31
C GLY A 606 25.04 13.69 1.95
N GLU A 607 24.12 14.16 1.10
CA GLU A 607 22.83 14.74 1.52
C GLU A 607 21.95 13.67 2.17
N LYS A 608 21.08 14.12 3.08
CA LYS A 608 20.16 13.33 3.90
C LYS A 608 19.34 12.34 3.08
N VAL A 609 19.25 11.10 3.57
CA VAL A 609 18.50 10.01 2.94
C VAL A 609 17.67 9.30 4.00
N ALA A 610 16.38 9.11 3.74
CA ALA A 610 15.53 8.28 4.60
C ALA A 610 15.80 6.79 4.34
N SER A 611 15.96 5.99 5.40
CA SER A 611 15.77 4.55 5.27
C SER A 611 14.28 4.26 5.06
N VAL A 612 13.98 3.07 4.57
CA VAL A 612 12.62 2.64 4.27
C VAL A 612 12.46 1.20 4.70
N ALA A 613 11.48 0.93 5.55
CA ALA A 613 11.09 -0.43 5.87
C ALA A 613 10.39 -1.07 4.67
N GLY A 614 10.88 -2.24 4.28
CA GLY A 614 10.34 -3.03 3.21
C GLY A 614 8.99 -3.63 3.58
N ARG A 615 8.22 -3.96 2.55
CA ARG A 615 6.88 -4.51 2.71
C ARG A 615 6.61 -5.51 1.61
N LEU A 616 6.34 -6.74 2.01
CA LEU A 616 5.76 -7.72 1.11
C LEU A 616 4.39 -7.19 0.67
N GLY A 617 4.22 -7.03 -0.64
CA GLY A 617 2.92 -6.79 -1.24
C GLY A 617 2.27 -8.12 -1.58
N THR A 618 0.94 -8.17 -1.53
CA THR A 618 0.21 -9.28 -2.13
C THR A 618 0.55 -9.37 -3.61
N GLN A 619 0.72 -10.59 -4.09
CA GLN A 619 1.00 -10.86 -5.49
C GLN A 619 -0.24 -11.51 -6.10
N PHE A 620 -0.51 -11.20 -7.37
CA PHE A 620 -1.62 -11.77 -8.12
C PHE A 620 -1.10 -12.35 -9.43
N VAL A 621 -1.79 -13.38 -9.90
CA VAL A 621 -1.63 -13.94 -11.23
C VAL A 621 -2.96 -13.90 -11.96
N ALA A 622 -2.89 -13.73 -13.27
CA ALA A 622 -4.04 -13.83 -14.15
C ALA A 622 -3.70 -14.69 -15.36
N ARG A 623 -4.52 -15.70 -15.64
CA ARG A 623 -4.28 -16.67 -16.72
C ARG A 623 -5.52 -16.98 -17.52
N LEU A 624 -5.35 -16.98 -18.83
CA LEU A 624 -6.37 -17.41 -19.76
C LEU A 624 -6.15 -18.88 -20.08
N SER A 625 -7.18 -19.69 -19.87
CA SER A 625 -7.22 -21.10 -20.25
C SER A 625 -8.30 -21.33 -21.30
N GLY A 626 -7.96 -22.01 -22.38
CA GLY A 626 -8.85 -22.22 -23.53
C GLY A 626 -8.13 -22.97 -24.65
N PRO A 627 -8.40 -22.64 -25.94
CA PRO A 627 -7.65 -23.16 -27.08
C PRO A 627 -6.14 -22.90 -27.02
N GLU A 628 -5.75 -21.84 -26.31
CA GLU A 628 -4.37 -21.43 -26.05
C GLU A 628 -4.25 -21.01 -24.58
N ALA A 629 -3.08 -21.19 -23.96
CA ALA A 629 -2.80 -20.67 -22.64
C ALA A 629 -2.08 -19.33 -22.76
N VAL A 630 -2.58 -18.30 -22.07
CA VAL A 630 -1.93 -16.98 -22.04
C VAL A 630 -1.80 -16.50 -20.60
N SER A 631 -0.58 -16.12 -20.22
CA SER A 631 -0.29 -15.51 -18.92
C SER A 631 -0.32 -13.99 -19.03
N ALA A 632 -0.97 -13.32 -18.09
CA ALA A 632 -0.94 -11.88 -17.98
C ALA A 632 0.24 -11.38 -17.14
N ASP A 633 0.82 -10.27 -17.58
CA ASP A 633 1.78 -9.47 -16.82
C ASP A 633 1.00 -8.63 -15.80
N VAL A 634 1.13 -8.99 -14.52
CA VAL A 634 0.44 -8.32 -13.41
C VAL A 634 1.43 -7.42 -12.68
N THR A 635 1.15 -6.12 -12.65
CA THR A 635 2.01 -5.10 -12.05
C THR A 635 1.26 -4.26 -11.03
N TYR A 636 1.88 -3.98 -9.88
CA TYR A 636 1.29 -3.09 -8.89
C TYR A 636 1.23 -1.65 -9.42
N ALA A 637 0.04 -1.07 -9.45
CA ALA A 637 -0.25 0.27 -9.95
C ALA A 637 -0.35 1.35 -8.84
N GLY A 638 -0.26 0.94 -7.57
CA GLY A 638 -0.38 1.85 -6.42
C GLY A 638 -1.76 1.80 -5.76
N GLN A 639 -1.83 2.19 -4.48
CA GLN A 639 -3.09 2.29 -3.70
C GLN A 639 -3.93 1.01 -3.72
N GLY A 640 -3.29 -0.16 -3.68
CA GLY A 640 -4.01 -1.45 -3.69
C GLY A 640 -4.49 -1.92 -5.06
N LEU A 641 -4.14 -1.21 -6.13
CA LEU A 641 -4.52 -1.56 -7.50
C LEU A 641 -3.39 -2.30 -8.21
N TYR A 642 -3.75 -3.29 -9.02
CA TYR A 642 -2.83 -4.07 -9.85
C TYR A 642 -3.36 -4.11 -11.28
N ASP A 643 -2.52 -3.70 -12.24
CA ASP A 643 -2.80 -3.77 -13.66
C ASP A 643 -2.43 -5.17 -14.18
N ALA A 644 -3.40 -5.91 -14.72
CA ALA A 644 -3.15 -7.15 -15.45
C ALA A 644 -3.19 -6.86 -16.96
N ARG A 645 -2.12 -7.21 -17.68
CA ARG A 645 -2.01 -6.95 -19.14
C ARG A 645 -1.56 -8.20 -19.89
N TYR A 646 -2.20 -8.49 -21.02
CA TYR A 646 -1.82 -9.63 -21.86
C TYR A 646 -2.07 -9.38 -23.34
N ALA A 647 -1.38 -10.13 -24.19
CA ALA A 647 -1.66 -10.14 -25.62
C ALA A 647 -2.95 -10.93 -25.89
N THR A 648 -3.91 -10.31 -26.58
CA THR A 648 -5.20 -10.95 -26.84
C THR A 648 -5.02 -12.21 -27.70
N PRO A 649 -5.43 -13.41 -27.22
CA PRO A 649 -5.30 -14.64 -27.99
C PRO A 649 -6.25 -14.67 -29.19
N ARG A 650 -6.10 -15.70 -30.04
CA ARG A 650 -7.01 -15.97 -31.15
C ARG A 650 -8.45 -16.13 -30.67
N VAL A 651 -9.41 -15.96 -31.58
CA VAL A 651 -10.83 -16.09 -31.24
C VAL A 651 -11.13 -17.51 -30.76
N GLY A 652 -11.80 -17.59 -29.61
CA GLY A 652 -12.12 -18.82 -28.92
C GLY A 652 -12.87 -18.54 -27.62
N SER A 653 -13.20 -19.59 -26.89
CA SER A 653 -13.77 -19.47 -25.54
C SER A 653 -12.67 -19.71 -24.52
N TYR A 654 -12.45 -18.73 -23.64
CA TYR A 654 -11.43 -18.79 -22.60
C TYR A 654 -12.06 -18.55 -21.23
N LEU A 655 -11.36 -19.02 -20.20
CA LEU A 655 -11.57 -18.66 -18.80
C LEU A 655 -10.37 -17.87 -18.32
N VAL A 656 -10.59 -16.66 -17.78
CA VAL A 656 -9.58 -15.85 -17.10
C VAL A 656 -9.63 -16.22 -15.62
N ASP A 657 -8.66 -16.99 -15.15
CA ASP A 657 -8.45 -17.25 -13.73
C ASP A 657 -7.61 -16.12 -13.13
N VAL A 658 -8.12 -15.50 -12.06
CA VAL A 658 -7.43 -14.47 -11.29
C VAL A 658 -7.31 -14.96 -9.85
N ALA A 659 -6.07 -15.06 -9.36
CA ALA A 659 -5.78 -15.58 -8.04
C ALA A 659 -4.69 -14.76 -7.34
N ALA A 660 -4.79 -14.65 -6.02
CA ALA A 660 -3.64 -14.24 -5.22
C ALA A 660 -2.65 -15.40 -5.12
N THR A 661 -1.39 -15.08 -4.87
CA THR A 661 -0.34 -16.08 -4.62
C THR A 661 0.32 -15.83 -3.28
N GLU A 662 0.75 -16.92 -2.64
CA GLU A 662 1.48 -16.91 -1.38
C GLU A 662 2.95 -17.23 -1.63
N GLN A 663 3.83 -16.49 -0.95
CA GLN A 663 5.28 -16.69 -1.01
C GLN A 663 5.69 -17.86 -0.11
N GLY A 664 6.78 -18.52 -0.47
CA GLY A 664 7.46 -19.46 0.42
C GLY A 664 7.22 -20.91 0.05
N GLY A 665 7.20 -21.27 -1.23
CA GLY A 665 7.27 -22.68 -1.63
C GLY A 665 6.36 -23.08 -2.77
N LEU A 666 6.40 -24.37 -3.10
CA LEU A 666 5.60 -25.02 -4.13
C LEU A 666 4.65 -26.05 -3.51
N VAL A 667 3.51 -26.28 -4.14
CA VAL A 667 2.58 -27.35 -3.72
C VAL A 667 3.11 -28.69 -4.22
N GLY A 668 3.55 -29.53 -3.29
CA GLY A 668 3.98 -30.91 -3.51
C GLY A 668 2.81 -31.88 -3.37
N GLN A 669 2.48 -32.58 -4.46
CA GLN A 669 1.55 -33.70 -4.48
C GLN A 669 2.34 -35.01 -4.45
N TYR A 670 2.19 -35.80 -3.38
CA TYR A 670 2.97 -37.02 -3.14
C TYR A 670 2.15 -38.26 -3.47
N PHE A 671 2.73 -39.21 -4.22
CA PHE A 671 2.03 -40.40 -4.71
C PHE A 671 2.74 -41.68 -4.24
N ASN A 672 1.97 -42.66 -3.76
CA ASN A 672 2.47 -44.00 -3.40
C ASN A 672 2.72 -44.91 -4.62
N ASN A 673 3.12 -44.31 -5.74
CA ASN A 673 3.49 -44.99 -6.96
C ASN A 673 4.43 -44.07 -7.77
N ARG A 674 5.20 -44.63 -8.70
CA ARG A 674 6.19 -43.90 -9.49
C ARG A 674 5.65 -43.14 -10.72
N TRP A 675 4.34 -43.21 -10.97
CA TRP A 675 3.74 -42.75 -12.23
C TRP A 675 2.90 -41.48 -12.08
N LEU A 676 2.92 -40.83 -10.90
CA LEU A 676 2.05 -39.70 -10.58
C LEU A 676 0.57 -40.02 -10.84
N TYR A 677 0.18 -41.27 -10.58
CA TYR A 677 -1.12 -41.81 -10.97
C TYR A 677 -2.10 -41.90 -9.80
N GLY A 678 -3.37 -41.60 -10.07
CA GLY A 678 -4.45 -41.64 -9.09
C GLY A 678 -4.46 -40.42 -8.17
N ASP A 679 -5.08 -40.57 -7.01
CA ASP A 679 -5.11 -39.52 -5.99
C ASP A 679 -3.76 -39.44 -5.28
N ALA A 680 -3.32 -38.23 -4.94
CA ALA A 680 -2.14 -38.03 -4.12
C ALA A 680 -2.39 -38.60 -2.71
N ALA A 681 -1.40 -39.30 -2.16
CA ALA A 681 -1.41 -39.80 -0.79
C ALA A 681 -1.37 -38.64 0.23
N SER A 682 -0.69 -37.55 -0.11
CA SER A 682 -0.70 -36.30 0.64
C SER A 682 -0.42 -35.10 -0.28
N THR A 683 -0.82 -33.92 0.16
CA THR A 683 -0.52 -32.65 -0.50
C THR A 683 -0.12 -31.64 0.55
N ARG A 684 0.99 -30.94 0.32
CA ARG A 684 1.52 -29.91 1.23
C ARG A 684 2.30 -28.85 0.46
N VAL A 685 2.56 -27.73 1.11
CA VAL A 685 3.51 -26.73 0.62
C VAL A 685 4.90 -27.10 1.12
N ASP A 686 5.84 -27.24 0.21
CA ASP A 686 7.25 -27.43 0.52
C ASP A 686 7.99 -26.10 0.29
N HIS A 687 8.52 -25.52 1.37
CA HIS A 687 9.16 -24.20 1.34
C HIS A 687 10.38 -24.15 0.41
N SER A 688 11.12 -25.25 0.30
CA SER A 688 12.17 -25.49 -0.67
C SER A 688 12.01 -26.89 -1.25
N VAL A 689 12.50 -27.08 -2.48
CA VAL A 689 12.72 -28.43 -3.03
C VAL A 689 14.19 -28.75 -2.80
N ASP A 690 14.50 -29.23 -1.60
CA ASP A 690 15.84 -29.68 -1.17
C ASP A 690 15.70 -30.87 -0.22
N PHE A 691 15.47 -32.05 -0.79
CA PHE A 691 15.21 -33.27 -0.05
C PHE A 691 16.35 -34.29 -0.22
N GLU A 692 16.73 -34.90 0.89
CA GLU A 692 17.64 -36.04 0.96
C GLU A 692 17.08 -37.03 1.98
N PHE A 693 16.70 -38.21 1.50
CA PHE A 693 16.12 -39.29 2.30
C PHE A 693 17.08 -40.47 2.32
N GLU A 694 17.37 -41.00 3.50
CA GLU A 694 18.12 -42.24 3.64
C GLU A 694 17.22 -43.46 3.34
N VAL A 695 17.83 -44.61 3.08
CA VAL A 695 17.17 -45.84 2.60
C VAL A 695 15.95 -46.27 3.44
N GLU A 696 15.93 -45.96 4.74
CA GLU A 696 14.85 -46.37 5.65
C GLU A 696 13.80 -45.29 5.89
N ASP A 697 14.01 -44.10 5.35
CA ASP A 697 13.13 -42.95 5.54
C ASP A 697 11.83 -43.12 4.74
N ALA A 698 10.73 -42.70 5.34
CA ALA A 698 9.44 -42.66 4.67
C ALA A 698 9.27 -41.33 3.95
N ILE A 699 9.04 -41.39 2.64
CA ILE A 699 8.83 -40.20 1.80
C ILE A 699 7.37 -39.74 1.89
N THR A 700 6.45 -40.71 1.98
CA THR A 700 5.05 -40.49 2.32
C THR A 700 4.71 -41.25 3.61
N ASP A 701 3.49 -41.09 4.13
CA ASP A 701 3.03 -41.80 5.34
C ASP A 701 3.18 -43.34 5.25
N THR A 702 3.18 -43.90 4.03
CA THR A 702 3.23 -45.36 3.81
C THR A 702 4.25 -45.81 2.77
N GLY A 703 4.84 -44.88 2.02
CA GLY A 703 5.74 -45.14 0.89
C GLY A 703 7.16 -44.73 1.21
N ARG A 704 8.09 -45.68 1.02
CA ARG A 704 9.54 -45.45 1.07
C ARG A 704 10.09 -45.49 -0.35
N ASP A 705 9.83 -46.61 -1.00
CA ASP A 705 10.21 -46.88 -2.40
C ASP A 705 9.02 -46.70 -3.35
N HIS A 706 9.32 -46.58 -4.64
CA HIS A 706 8.33 -46.47 -5.72
C HIS A 706 7.37 -45.29 -5.52
N VAL A 707 7.88 -44.16 -5.03
CA VAL A 707 7.13 -42.92 -4.78
C VAL A 707 7.36 -41.95 -5.95
N SER A 708 6.42 -41.03 -6.16
CA SER A 708 6.65 -39.87 -7.03
C SER A 708 6.03 -38.62 -6.43
N VAL A 709 6.55 -37.45 -6.82
CA VAL A 709 6.10 -36.16 -6.35
C VAL A 709 5.98 -35.19 -7.53
N ARG A 710 4.92 -34.40 -7.54
CA ARG A 710 4.76 -33.26 -8.45
C ARG A 710 4.73 -31.98 -7.62
N TRP A 711 5.74 -31.13 -7.79
CA TRP A 711 5.75 -29.77 -7.24
C TRP A 711 5.25 -28.79 -8.31
N THR A 712 4.24 -28.00 -7.96
CA THR A 712 3.62 -26.99 -8.83
C THR A 712 3.51 -25.65 -8.14
N GLY A 713 3.66 -24.59 -8.90
CA GLY A 713 3.52 -23.22 -8.43
C GLY A 713 4.22 -22.25 -9.39
N PHE A 714 4.90 -21.26 -8.83
CA PHE A 714 5.56 -20.22 -9.58
C PHE A 714 6.96 -19.94 -9.04
N VAL A 715 7.85 -19.52 -9.94
CA VAL A 715 9.15 -18.95 -9.64
C VAL A 715 9.16 -17.48 -10.05
N ARG A 716 9.76 -16.59 -9.24
CA ARG A 716 9.83 -15.15 -9.49
C ARG A 716 11.29 -14.67 -9.60
N PRO A 717 11.91 -14.64 -10.80
CA PRO A 717 13.31 -14.29 -10.97
C PRO A 717 13.59 -12.82 -10.66
N SER A 718 14.83 -12.51 -10.25
CA SER A 718 15.27 -11.15 -9.92
C SER A 718 15.77 -10.37 -11.15
N PHE A 719 16.13 -11.07 -12.23
CA PHE A 719 16.85 -10.50 -13.37
C PHE A 719 16.14 -10.80 -14.69
N ASP A 720 16.22 -9.88 -15.65
CA ASP A 720 15.71 -10.03 -17.02
C ASP A 720 16.70 -10.85 -17.87
N GLU A 721 16.79 -12.16 -17.60
CA GLU A 721 17.86 -12.99 -18.13
C GLU A 721 17.37 -14.39 -18.57
N VAL A 722 18.17 -15.09 -19.37
CA VAL A 722 17.97 -16.52 -19.60
C VAL A 722 18.44 -17.26 -18.37
N PHE A 723 17.53 -18.04 -17.76
CA PHE A 723 17.83 -18.86 -16.60
C PHE A 723 18.11 -20.29 -17.03
N THR A 724 19.12 -20.91 -16.43
CA THR A 724 19.33 -22.36 -16.45
C THR A 724 18.83 -22.93 -15.14
N PHE A 725 17.87 -23.84 -15.22
CA PHE A 725 17.41 -24.61 -14.07
C PHE A 725 18.11 -25.96 -14.05
N HIS A 726 18.40 -26.45 -12.85
CA HIS A 726 19.06 -27.72 -12.61
C HIS A 726 18.26 -28.54 -11.60
N ALA A 727 18.26 -29.85 -11.75
CA ALA A 727 17.70 -30.78 -10.78
C ALA A 727 18.74 -31.83 -10.41
N GLN A 728 19.09 -31.88 -9.12
CA GLN A 728 19.87 -32.98 -8.55
C GLN A 728 18.89 -34.02 -8.00
N VAL A 729 18.86 -35.20 -8.63
CA VAL A 729 17.84 -36.20 -8.37
C VAL A 729 18.42 -37.60 -8.27
N ASN A 730 17.91 -38.34 -7.29
CA ASN A 730 17.92 -39.79 -7.27
C ASN A 730 16.45 -40.18 -7.05
N ASP A 731 15.73 -40.72 -8.03
CA ASP A 731 16.22 -41.28 -9.30
C ASP A 731 16.09 -40.36 -10.53
N GLY A 732 14.86 -39.93 -10.85
CA GLY A 732 14.55 -39.33 -12.15
C GLY A 732 13.59 -38.16 -12.03
N ALA A 733 13.70 -37.20 -12.97
CA ALA A 733 12.86 -36.01 -12.97
C ALA A 733 12.65 -35.41 -14.36
N ARG A 734 11.59 -34.60 -14.46
CA ARG A 734 11.36 -33.68 -15.59
C ARG A 734 10.89 -32.33 -15.06
N LEU A 735 11.26 -31.27 -15.78
CA LEU A 735 11.02 -29.89 -15.34
C LEU A 735 10.39 -29.07 -16.47
N PHE A 736 9.34 -28.35 -16.13
CA PHE A 736 8.68 -27.37 -16.97
C PHE A 736 8.80 -25.98 -16.35
N VAL A 737 9.15 -24.97 -17.15
CA VAL A 737 9.16 -23.55 -16.75
C VAL A 737 8.45 -22.75 -17.83
N ASP A 738 7.49 -21.89 -17.46
CA ASP A 738 6.64 -21.14 -18.41
C ASP A 738 5.92 -22.06 -19.43
N GLY A 739 5.57 -23.28 -19.01
CA GLY A 739 5.01 -24.32 -19.87
C GLY A 739 6.00 -24.99 -20.84
N GLU A 740 7.26 -24.52 -20.92
CA GLU A 740 8.33 -25.11 -21.71
C GLU A 740 8.97 -26.30 -20.98
N LEU A 741 9.05 -27.47 -21.62
CA LEU A 741 9.79 -28.63 -21.11
C LEU A 741 11.30 -28.38 -21.25
N LEU A 742 11.99 -28.12 -20.14
CA LEU A 742 13.43 -27.83 -20.14
C LEU A 742 14.28 -29.11 -20.25
N PHE A 743 13.88 -30.17 -19.55
CA PHE A 743 14.47 -31.51 -19.68
C PHE A 743 13.47 -32.59 -19.27
N ASP A 744 13.61 -33.78 -19.87
CA ASP A 744 12.86 -34.98 -19.50
C ASP A 744 13.83 -36.15 -19.27
N ALA A 745 14.14 -36.38 -17.99
CA ALA A 745 14.88 -37.53 -17.51
C ALA A 745 14.04 -38.29 -16.48
N PHE A 746 12.72 -38.29 -16.66
CA PHE A 746 11.80 -38.87 -15.66
C PHE A 746 12.05 -40.37 -15.47
N GLU A 747 12.47 -41.06 -16.53
CA GLU A 747 12.81 -42.49 -16.49
C GLU A 747 14.27 -42.80 -16.13
N ASN A 748 15.05 -41.81 -15.67
CA ASN A 748 16.40 -42.06 -15.16
C ASN A 748 16.37 -42.96 -13.91
N GLU A 749 17.47 -43.69 -13.69
CA GLU A 749 17.76 -44.46 -12.47
C GLU A 749 19.21 -44.16 -12.06
N VAL A 750 19.47 -44.07 -10.76
CA VAL A 750 20.82 -43.86 -10.22
C VAL A 750 21.35 -45.19 -9.67
N ASP A 751 22.47 -45.65 -10.22
CA ASP A 751 23.16 -46.83 -9.69
C ASP A 751 23.95 -46.46 -8.44
N GLU A 752 23.41 -46.75 -7.26
CA GLU A 752 24.07 -46.50 -5.97
C GLU A 752 25.44 -47.18 -5.85
N SER A 753 25.68 -48.28 -6.58
CA SER A 753 26.98 -48.97 -6.56
C SER A 753 28.10 -48.16 -7.21
N SER A 754 27.76 -47.13 -8.00
CA SER A 754 28.71 -46.18 -8.59
C SER A 754 29.32 -45.20 -7.57
N GLY A 755 28.74 -45.11 -6.36
CA GLY A 755 29.14 -44.16 -5.33
C GLY A 755 28.72 -42.71 -5.62
N VAL A 756 27.93 -42.48 -6.66
CA VAL A 756 27.35 -41.17 -6.99
C VAL A 756 25.97 -41.06 -6.33
N PRO A 757 25.71 -40.06 -5.45
CA PRO A 757 24.47 -40.00 -4.66
C PRO A 757 23.24 -39.51 -5.45
N TYR A 758 23.43 -38.86 -6.60
CA TYR A 758 22.37 -38.31 -7.45
C TYR A 758 22.87 -38.05 -8.88
N ALA A 759 21.96 -37.98 -9.85
CA ALA A 759 22.21 -37.44 -11.18
C ALA A 759 21.82 -35.95 -11.24
N GLU A 760 22.51 -35.16 -12.07
CA GLU A 760 22.14 -33.76 -12.31
C GLU A 760 21.69 -33.56 -13.76
N PHE A 761 20.50 -32.96 -13.93
CA PHE A 761 19.95 -32.58 -15.23
C PHE A 761 19.71 -31.08 -15.26
N SER A 762 19.87 -30.46 -16.44
CA SER A 762 19.66 -29.03 -16.57
C SER A 762 19.11 -28.65 -17.94
N GLY A 763 18.46 -27.48 -17.99
CA GLY A 763 17.94 -26.88 -19.20
C GLY A 763 17.82 -25.36 -19.04
N ALA A 764 18.08 -24.63 -20.13
CA ALA A 764 17.96 -23.18 -20.17
C ALA A 764 16.64 -22.77 -20.83
N THR A 765 16.00 -21.72 -20.33
CA THR A 765 14.78 -21.17 -20.92
C THR A 765 15.06 -20.67 -22.33
N SER A 766 14.13 -20.89 -23.28
CA SER A 766 14.30 -20.43 -24.67
C SER A 766 14.27 -18.91 -24.82
N LYS A 767 13.65 -18.22 -23.87
CA LYS A 767 13.54 -16.76 -23.77
C LYS A 767 13.99 -16.26 -22.40
N PRO A 768 14.44 -14.99 -22.28
CA PRO A 768 14.67 -14.39 -20.98
C PRO A 768 13.40 -14.40 -20.15
N LEU A 769 13.51 -14.80 -18.88
CA LEU A 769 12.44 -14.60 -17.91
C LEU A 769 12.45 -13.14 -17.47
N LYS A 770 11.28 -12.56 -17.27
CA LYS A 770 11.14 -11.15 -16.86
C LYS A 770 11.33 -11.02 -15.34
N ALA A 771 12.21 -10.12 -14.91
CA ALA A 771 12.43 -9.76 -13.52
C ALA A 771 11.10 -9.39 -12.85
N GLY A 772 10.83 -10.00 -11.69
CA GLY A 772 9.62 -9.74 -10.93
C GLY A 772 8.32 -10.28 -11.54
N ALA A 773 8.35 -11.07 -12.62
CA ALA A 773 7.17 -11.79 -13.11
C ALA A 773 7.01 -13.14 -12.39
N LEU A 774 5.78 -13.55 -12.10
CA LEU A 774 5.50 -14.90 -11.62
C LEU A 774 5.42 -15.86 -12.82
N VAL A 775 6.35 -16.82 -12.86
CA VAL A 775 6.50 -17.76 -13.97
C VAL A 775 6.15 -19.16 -13.50
N ASP A 776 5.34 -19.90 -14.25
CA ASP A 776 4.99 -21.29 -13.96
C ASP A 776 6.25 -22.14 -13.76
N ILE A 777 6.23 -22.96 -12.73
CA ILE A 777 7.22 -24.02 -12.57
C ILE A 777 6.52 -25.31 -12.17
N THR A 778 6.88 -26.41 -12.84
CA THR A 778 6.44 -27.76 -12.48
C THR A 778 7.63 -28.68 -12.50
N MET A 779 8.01 -29.20 -11.33
CA MET A 779 9.00 -30.26 -11.22
C MET A 779 8.31 -31.56 -10.86
N GLU A 780 8.55 -32.59 -11.65
CA GLU A 780 8.07 -33.94 -11.38
C GLU A 780 9.26 -34.83 -11.13
N TRP A 781 9.19 -35.60 -10.06
CA TRP A 781 10.27 -36.46 -9.59
C TRP A 781 9.74 -37.83 -9.20
N ARG A 782 10.59 -38.84 -9.28
CA ARG A 782 10.28 -40.20 -8.83
C ARG A 782 11.46 -40.84 -8.11
N GLU A 783 11.10 -41.78 -7.26
CA GLU A 783 11.98 -42.72 -6.59
C GLU A 783 11.67 -44.17 -7.03
N THR A 784 12.71 -44.97 -7.22
CA THR A 784 12.63 -46.40 -7.44
C THR A 784 12.78 -47.15 -6.14
N THR A 785 13.98 -47.19 -5.61
CA THR A 785 14.37 -47.92 -4.42
C THR A 785 15.65 -47.33 -3.85
N GLY A 786 15.75 -47.26 -2.53
CA GLY A 786 16.99 -46.89 -1.87
C GLY A 786 17.00 -45.43 -1.42
N ARG A 787 18.14 -44.77 -1.57
CA ARG A 787 18.35 -43.38 -1.16
C ARG A 787 17.69 -42.45 -2.16
N ALA A 788 16.87 -41.52 -1.69
CA ALA A 788 16.18 -40.56 -2.54
C ALA A 788 16.75 -39.14 -2.39
N VAL A 789 16.89 -38.43 -3.51
CA VAL A 789 17.34 -37.03 -3.54
C VAL A 789 16.45 -36.25 -4.51
N ALA A 790 16.01 -35.06 -4.11
CA ALA A 790 15.33 -34.12 -5.00
C ALA A 790 15.67 -32.68 -4.64
N ARG A 791 16.47 -32.01 -5.47
CA ARG A 791 16.83 -30.60 -5.31
C ARG A 791 16.53 -29.80 -6.57
N LEU A 792 15.97 -28.60 -6.40
CA LEU A 792 15.77 -27.63 -7.47
C LEU A 792 16.75 -26.47 -7.33
N LEU A 793 17.58 -26.28 -8.36
CA LEU A 793 18.59 -25.24 -8.42
C LEU A 793 18.42 -24.39 -9.68
N TRP A 794 19.03 -23.20 -9.69
CA TRP A 794 19.01 -22.29 -10.83
C TRP A 794 20.29 -21.46 -10.92
N SER A 795 20.52 -20.85 -12.09
CA SER A 795 21.61 -19.91 -12.34
C SER A 795 21.31 -19.05 -13.58
N SER A 796 21.86 -17.85 -13.64
CA SER A 796 21.86 -16.97 -14.82
C SER A 796 23.19 -16.18 -14.84
N PRO A 797 23.45 -15.28 -15.80
CA PRO A 797 24.62 -14.39 -15.74
C PRO A 797 24.77 -13.63 -14.41
N SER A 798 23.66 -13.17 -13.83
CA SER A 798 23.64 -12.41 -12.56
C SER A 798 23.14 -13.21 -11.35
N GLN A 799 22.44 -14.34 -11.56
CA GLN A 799 22.03 -15.26 -10.50
C GLN A 799 23.11 -16.33 -10.27
N PRO A 800 23.76 -16.37 -9.09
CA PRO A 800 24.69 -17.44 -8.75
C PRO A 800 24.00 -18.82 -8.76
N TYR A 801 24.76 -19.85 -9.13
CA TYR A 801 24.30 -21.24 -9.04
C TYR A 801 24.00 -21.60 -7.58
N GLY A 802 22.78 -22.05 -7.33
CA GLY A 802 22.34 -22.46 -5.99
C GLY A 802 20.89 -22.93 -5.98
N LEU A 803 20.44 -23.37 -4.81
CA LEU A 803 19.03 -23.70 -4.56
C LEU A 803 18.13 -22.52 -4.94
N VAL A 804 16.95 -22.81 -5.48
CA VAL A 804 15.92 -21.77 -5.64
C VAL A 804 15.38 -21.42 -4.25
N PRO A 805 15.59 -20.19 -3.76
CA PRO A 805 15.25 -19.86 -2.37
C PRO A 805 13.72 -19.77 -2.19
N PRO A 806 13.19 -20.08 -0.99
CA PRO A 806 11.76 -20.01 -0.70
C PRO A 806 11.11 -18.66 -1.04
N ALA A 807 11.85 -17.56 -0.83
CA ALA A 807 11.40 -16.20 -1.17
C ALA A 807 11.12 -15.99 -2.67
N ARG A 808 11.62 -16.88 -3.53
CA ARG A 808 11.42 -16.85 -4.99
C ARG A 808 10.43 -17.90 -5.47
N LEU A 809 9.87 -18.72 -4.57
CA LEU A 809 8.87 -19.74 -4.87
C LEU A 809 7.51 -19.32 -4.32
N PHE A 810 6.48 -19.50 -5.15
CA PHE A 810 5.11 -19.12 -4.83
C PHE A 810 4.15 -20.25 -5.18
N HIS A 811 3.00 -20.25 -4.53
CA HIS A 811 1.87 -21.10 -4.87
C HIS A 811 0.58 -20.28 -4.89
N HIS A 812 -0.49 -20.86 -5.46
CA HIS A 812 -1.81 -20.24 -5.39
C HIS A 812 -2.25 -20.15 -3.93
N ALA A 813 -2.82 -19.01 -3.55
CA ALA A 813 -3.54 -18.92 -2.28
C ALA A 813 -4.74 -19.89 -2.30
N ASP A 814 -5.19 -20.31 -1.11
CA ASP A 814 -6.33 -21.25 -0.96
C ASP A 814 -7.65 -20.72 -1.53
N ALA A 815 -7.74 -19.40 -1.78
CA ALA A 815 -8.90 -18.75 -2.35
C ALA A 815 -8.55 -17.93 -3.61
N SER A 816 -9.40 -18.04 -4.63
CA SER A 816 -9.36 -17.17 -5.80
C SER A 816 -9.97 -15.79 -5.51
N VAL A 817 -9.72 -14.84 -6.41
CA VAL A 817 -10.41 -13.55 -6.44
C VAL A 817 -11.92 -13.78 -6.63
N ILE A 818 -12.76 -12.91 -6.05
CA ILE A 818 -14.22 -13.04 -6.18
C ILE A 818 -14.64 -13.13 -7.65
N ASP A 819 -15.60 -14.00 -7.95
CA ASP A 819 -16.12 -14.30 -9.30
C ASP A 819 -15.13 -14.90 -10.31
N SER A 820 -13.88 -15.18 -9.91
CA SER A 820 -12.95 -15.98 -10.72
C SER A 820 -13.41 -17.45 -10.81
N PRO A 821 -13.27 -18.12 -11.98
CA PRO A 821 -12.78 -17.58 -13.24
C PRO A 821 -13.84 -16.85 -14.06
N PHE A 822 -13.42 -15.86 -14.84
CA PHE A 822 -14.27 -15.04 -15.71
C PHE A 822 -14.35 -15.61 -17.13
N ALA A 823 -15.52 -15.56 -17.74
CA ALA A 823 -15.68 -15.94 -19.14
C ALA A 823 -15.15 -14.84 -20.08
N TYR A 824 -14.25 -15.21 -20.99
CA TYR A 824 -13.59 -14.30 -21.91
C TYR A 824 -13.73 -14.76 -23.36
N ALA A 825 -14.11 -13.83 -24.24
CA ALA A 825 -14.28 -14.08 -25.66
C ALA A 825 -13.58 -13.00 -26.50
N PRO A 826 -12.37 -13.27 -27.03
CA PRO A 826 -11.70 -12.39 -27.97
C PRO A 826 -12.54 -12.13 -29.21
N VAL A 827 -12.39 -10.94 -29.78
CA VAL A 827 -13.02 -10.51 -31.02
C VAL A 827 -11.98 -10.46 -32.12
N ALA A 828 -12.33 -11.04 -33.27
CA ALA A 828 -11.51 -10.98 -34.47
C ALA A 828 -11.30 -9.53 -34.93
N VAL A 829 -10.15 -9.26 -35.52
CA VAL A 829 -9.88 -8.02 -36.26
C VAL A 829 -9.94 -8.28 -37.76
N LYS A 830 -9.99 -7.22 -38.56
CA LYS A 830 -9.97 -7.36 -40.01
C LYS A 830 -8.62 -7.96 -40.45
N ALA A 831 -8.67 -9.13 -41.09
CA ALA A 831 -7.51 -9.76 -41.72
C ALA A 831 -6.77 -8.80 -42.66
N THR A 832 -5.46 -8.97 -42.79
CA THR A 832 -4.69 -8.22 -43.79
C THR A 832 -5.05 -8.68 -45.21
N PRO A 833 -4.77 -7.88 -46.25
CA PRO A 833 -4.98 -8.32 -47.63
C PRO A 833 -4.09 -9.53 -47.98
N PRO A 834 -4.54 -10.40 -48.91
CA PRO A 834 -3.69 -11.46 -49.48
C PRO A 834 -2.41 -10.89 -50.10
N THR A 835 -1.32 -11.64 -50.02
CA THR A 835 -0.03 -11.22 -50.57
C THR A 835 0.25 -11.93 -51.90
N ASN A 836 1.21 -11.42 -52.67
CA ASN A 836 1.67 -12.05 -53.92
C ASN A 836 0.57 -12.39 -54.94
N VAL A 837 -0.44 -11.52 -55.06
CA VAL A 837 -1.54 -11.71 -56.04
C VAL A 837 -0.99 -11.72 -57.46
N ARG A 838 -1.21 -12.81 -58.18
CA ARG A 838 -0.75 -13.07 -59.54
C ARG A 838 -1.93 -13.44 -60.43
N LEU A 839 -1.85 -13.01 -61.68
CA LEU A 839 -2.86 -13.30 -62.69
C LEU A 839 -2.21 -14.09 -63.83
N SER A 840 -2.83 -15.18 -64.24
CA SER A 840 -2.47 -15.92 -65.44
C SER A 840 -3.70 -16.23 -66.28
N ARG A 841 -3.49 -16.54 -67.57
CA ARG A 841 -4.57 -16.93 -68.48
C ARG A 841 -4.83 -18.42 -68.33
N GLY A 842 -6.05 -18.80 -67.94
CA GLY A 842 -6.48 -20.19 -67.90
C GLY A 842 -6.86 -20.69 -69.30
N ASP A 843 -7.85 -20.05 -69.92
CA ASP A 843 -8.34 -20.34 -71.27
C ASP A 843 -8.73 -19.05 -72.04
N TRP A 844 -9.55 -19.14 -73.09
CA TRP A 844 -10.02 -18.02 -73.88
C TRP A 844 -11.08 -17.16 -73.18
N ASP A 845 -11.79 -17.72 -72.20
CA ASP A 845 -12.81 -17.08 -71.37
C ASP A 845 -12.51 -17.17 -69.86
N GLU A 846 -11.30 -17.60 -69.48
CA GLU A 846 -10.91 -17.83 -68.09
C GLU A 846 -9.59 -17.13 -67.71
N LEU A 847 -9.60 -16.49 -66.53
CA LEU A 847 -8.41 -15.97 -65.84
C LEU A 847 -8.22 -16.75 -64.54
N VAL A 848 -6.99 -17.19 -64.28
CA VAL A 848 -6.61 -17.81 -63.01
C VAL A 848 -5.93 -16.75 -62.15
N VAL A 849 -6.46 -16.56 -60.94
CA VAL A 849 -5.89 -15.67 -59.95
C VAL A 849 -5.29 -16.54 -58.84
N GLU A 850 -4.01 -16.32 -58.53
CA GLU A 850 -3.29 -16.99 -57.46
C GLU A 850 -2.83 -15.94 -56.44
N TRP A 851 -2.79 -16.29 -55.16
CA TRP A 851 -2.27 -15.42 -54.10
C TRP A 851 -1.79 -16.28 -52.94
N ASP A 852 -0.90 -15.71 -52.13
CA ASP A 852 -0.54 -16.28 -50.83
C ASP A 852 -1.54 -15.81 -49.77
N ALA A 853 -1.72 -16.61 -48.73
CA ALA A 853 -2.59 -16.26 -47.60
C ALA A 853 -2.18 -14.89 -47.00
N PRO A 854 -3.13 -14.16 -46.41
CA PRO A 854 -2.79 -12.92 -45.71
C PRO A 854 -1.78 -13.20 -44.58
N GLU A 855 -0.91 -12.23 -44.32
CA GLU A 855 0.11 -12.33 -43.26
C GLU A 855 -0.53 -12.48 -41.88
N ASN A 856 -1.73 -11.94 -41.69
CA ASN A 856 -2.56 -12.08 -40.51
C ASN A 856 -4.02 -12.34 -40.93
N ASP A 857 -4.60 -13.44 -40.43
CA ASP A 857 -5.99 -13.87 -40.70
C ASP A 857 -7.06 -13.16 -39.85
N GLY A 858 -6.64 -12.28 -38.94
CA GLY A 858 -7.53 -11.53 -38.07
C GLY A 858 -7.93 -12.28 -36.79
N GLY A 859 -7.33 -13.44 -36.53
CA GLY A 859 -7.60 -14.24 -35.32
C GLY A 859 -8.64 -15.34 -35.50
N GLU A 860 -9.21 -15.45 -36.70
CA GLU A 860 -10.10 -16.54 -37.14
C GLU A 860 -9.62 -17.09 -38.50
N PRO A 861 -9.89 -18.38 -38.80
CA PRO A 861 -9.60 -18.91 -40.13
C PRO A 861 -10.31 -18.12 -41.23
N VAL A 862 -9.58 -17.73 -42.29
CA VAL A 862 -10.15 -17.00 -43.43
C VAL A 862 -11.19 -17.86 -44.16
N ALA A 863 -12.46 -17.48 -44.08
CA ALA A 863 -13.55 -18.26 -44.66
C ALA A 863 -13.77 -18.02 -46.17
N SER A 864 -13.52 -16.81 -46.66
CA SER A 864 -13.70 -16.46 -48.08
C SER A 864 -12.94 -15.17 -48.44
N TYR A 865 -12.71 -14.95 -49.74
CA TYR A 865 -12.14 -13.70 -50.27
C TYR A 865 -13.19 -12.95 -51.10
N LYS A 866 -13.26 -11.62 -50.91
CA LYS A 866 -14.07 -10.75 -51.77
C LYS A 866 -13.22 -10.28 -52.95
N VAL A 867 -13.64 -10.63 -54.16
CA VAL A 867 -13.03 -10.10 -55.40
C VAL A 867 -13.91 -8.97 -55.92
N GLU A 868 -13.35 -7.76 -55.99
CA GLU A 868 -14.06 -6.57 -56.48
C GLU A 868 -13.44 -6.08 -57.77
N TRP A 869 -14.28 -5.72 -58.75
CA TRP A 869 -13.82 -5.08 -59.97
C TRP A 869 -13.40 -3.65 -59.66
N TRP A 870 -12.12 -3.34 -59.86
CA TRP A 870 -11.60 -1.99 -59.70
C TRP A 870 -11.35 -1.35 -61.07
N SER A 871 -12.02 -0.23 -61.35
CA SER A 871 -11.78 0.60 -62.52
C SER A 871 -10.93 1.80 -62.13
N ASN A 872 -9.88 2.10 -62.91
CA ASN A 872 -9.10 3.33 -62.73
C ASN A 872 -9.80 4.57 -63.32
N VAL A 873 -11.00 4.41 -63.89
CA VAL A 873 -11.79 5.48 -64.48
C VAL A 873 -12.64 6.13 -63.38
N PRO A 874 -12.43 7.43 -63.06
CA PRO A 874 -13.25 8.12 -62.07
C PRO A 874 -14.73 8.12 -62.48
N GLY A 875 -15.58 7.52 -61.64
CA GLY A 875 -17.04 7.53 -61.82
C GLY A 875 -17.65 6.24 -62.40
N ASP A 876 -16.85 5.20 -62.68
CA ASP A 876 -17.34 3.92 -63.22
C ASP A 876 -17.33 2.82 -62.13
N VAL A 877 -18.02 3.10 -61.02
CA VAL A 877 -18.30 2.14 -59.95
C VAL A 877 -19.81 1.93 -59.88
N GLY A 878 -20.27 0.69 -60.04
CA GLY A 878 -21.66 0.31 -59.75
C GLY A 878 -22.11 0.85 -58.38
N ALA A 879 -23.40 1.14 -58.25
CA ALA A 879 -23.95 1.94 -57.14
C ALA A 879 -23.43 1.53 -55.75
N LEU A 880 -23.04 2.53 -54.96
CA LEU A 880 -22.60 2.39 -53.58
C LEU A 880 -23.74 1.90 -52.68
N GLU A 881 -23.41 1.07 -51.70
CA GLU A 881 -24.29 0.76 -50.57
C GLU A 881 -24.48 2.02 -49.71
N VAL A 882 -25.75 2.38 -49.43
CA VAL A 882 -26.12 3.43 -48.49
C VAL A 882 -26.67 2.76 -47.24
N GLN A 883 -25.95 2.88 -46.11
CA GLN A 883 -26.47 2.45 -44.81
C GLN A 883 -27.16 3.62 -44.10
N THR A 884 -28.29 3.33 -43.47
CA THR A 884 -29.02 4.30 -42.61
C THR A 884 -28.75 3.96 -41.15
N LEU A 885 -28.26 4.93 -40.39
CA LEU A 885 -28.16 4.83 -38.94
C LEU A 885 -29.56 4.95 -38.31
N ARG A 886 -30.02 3.94 -37.57
CA ARG A 886 -31.22 4.03 -36.73
C ARG A 886 -30.79 4.33 -35.29
N VAL A 887 -31.07 5.55 -34.82
CA VAL A 887 -31.01 5.88 -33.39
C VAL A 887 -32.28 5.34 -32.72
N PRO A 888 -32.20 4.46 -31.71
CA PRO A 888 -33.37 4.02 -30.95
C PRO A 888 -34.01 5.21 -30.23
N ARG A 889 -35.32 5.35 -30.42
CA ARG A 889 -36.12 6.44 -29.89
C ARG A 889 -36.75 6.01 -28.59
N ASP A 890 -35.98 5.93 -27.51
CA ASP A 890 -36.56 5.91 -26.16
C ASP A 890 -36.05 7.12 -25.37
N ALA A 891 -36.55 8.29 -25.76
CA ALA A 891 -36.96 9.24 -24.76
C ALA A 891 -38.40 8.87 -24.37
N PRO A 892 -38.68 8.52 -23.10
CA PRO A 892 -39.97 8.82 -22.53
C PRO A 892 -40.09 10.34 -22.45
N THR A 893 -41.04 10.88 -23.21
CA THR A 893 -41.49 12.27 -23.07
C THR A 893 -42.46 12.35 -21.90
N SER A 894 -41.98 12.80 -20.74
CA SER A 894 -42.64 13.75 -19.82
C SER A 894 -41.59 14.43 -18.95
#